data_AF-A0A0Q6K234-F1
#
_entry.id   AF-A0A0Q6K234-F1
#
_cell.length_a   1.000
_cell.length_b   1.000
_cell.length_c   1.000
_cell.angle_alpha   90.00
_cell.angle_beta   90.00
_cell.angle_gamma   90.00
#
_symmetry.space_group_name_H-M   'P 1'
#
loop_
_entity.id
_entity.type
_entity.pdbx_description
1 polymer ?
#
loop_
_entity_poly.entity_id
_entity_poly.type
_entity_poly.pdbx_seq_one_letter_code
_entity_poly.pdbx_strand_id
1 'polypeptide(L)'
;MAFGREYPGTKSQAVIAKISRILESGYLLYVTPEQMFDALVKMRQAMTTEDERKPIDDLTRRFAQHDRRAWKQVGPGLQRLLVDRIADLGDAALVAATPTVTTTLREALSSTVTGTTWQAESMTLHTGSVAVTDDLKAVRRDALQQLERLHRLLVEGRERREVRYAMLAAGSTPNNAGYSDLLGEVIMDDLARVIGFFTSVLPDLGLEAKRRVEVDLHHRYHAYHCLPPTMADNPALVAAQRRLLNAIAACRAVLDGDADLDRYRALVGHDSITPIMWAKPGFDYQAAAKERSAKIDVLVASVSVETAGEWLSRLERFVETRSDDMATFLGLQEFIKKLAAAQPEILLAWLPLLSDRLADWLPGMLHGLSDAGHSAAVVPLIEAWVAEDRHLSSIAWYLQFAEAFRFDLLATITAKALAAEDDQVLHNVTVAAARQSANHPDGLFDHIFLPAAQSLSSRRLFGWVGGLFNWDQLGLLKGLSTQQVGPLLKLLVKLPRLGTNGEALLAVVAREHLQAVIDLIGERFVRERDSDDFRYEDLPYGLHYLREPFASAPAEIVAGARRWFDADPSLAEFRGGRLIAEIFPNLEHPLYLLLLTQIEDSREGIEFVLSVLRAFKGEEFLHPLLRAIVGRLPADDELLHIVDIVINSSGVLTGEYGSVEAQEARKTLVAEWTTDENEAVRAFAARFIKSADNQLAMERRRADRSVALRKITYDE
;
A
#
# COMPACT_ATOMS: atom_id res chain seq x y z
N MET A 1 -11.73 -5.32 39.70
CA MET A 1 -10.47 -4.55 39.57
C MET A 1 -10.45 -3.97 38.17
N ALA A 2 -10.44 -2.64 38.05
CA ALA A 2 -10.59 -1.93 36.79
C ALA A 2 -9.23 -1.77 36.08
N PHE A 3 -9.03 -2.49 34.98
CA PHE A 3 -7.98 -2.22 34.01
C PHE A 3 -8.53 -1.22 32.99
N GLY A 4 -8.30 0.07 33.19
CA GLY A 4 -8.84 1.13 32.33
C GLY A 4 -8.39 2.54 32.69
N ARG A 5 -7.22 2.70 33.33
CA ARG A 5 -6.59 4.01 33.49
C ARG A 5 -5.29 4.02 32.71
N GLU A 6 -5.28 4.80 31.64
CA GLU A 6 -4.11 5.10 30.83
C GLU A 6 -3.00 5.65 31.73
N TYR A 7 -1.84 5.00 31.72
CA TYR A 7 -0.63 5.57 32.32
C TYR A 7 -0.17 6.76 31.46
N PRO A 8 0.19 7.91 32.06
CA PRO A 8 0.72 9.03 31.30
C PRO A 8 2.03 8.59 30.62
N GLY A 9 2.03 8.53 29.29
CA GLY A 9 3.24 8.30 28.48
C GLY A 9 3.40 6.92 27.84
N THR A 10 2.42 6.00 27.87
CA THR A 10 2.53 4.76 27.09
C THR A 10 1.15 4.29 26.62
N LYS A 11 0.91 4.34 25.30
CA LYS A 11 -0.35 3.83 24.68
C LYS A 11 -0.51 2.34 25.03
N SER A 12 -1.74 1.88 25.28
CA SER A 12 -2.08 0.47 25.56
C SER A 12 -1.43 -0.50 24.56
N GLN A 13 -1.44 -0.14 23.27
CA GLN A 13 -0.76 -0.84 22.18
C GLN A 13 0.72 -1.14 22.47
N ALA A 14 1.48 -0.18 23.00
CA ALA A 14 2.90 -0.35 23.28
C ALA A 14 3.14 -1.32 24.46
N VAL A 15 2.22 -1.35 25.43
CA VAL A 15 2.24 -2.32 26.54
C VAL A 15 1.98 -3.72 26.00
N ILE A 16 0.95 -3.90 25.17
CA ILE A 16 0.60 -5.19 24.57
C ILE A 16 1.74 -5.70 23.68
N ALA A 17 2.32 -4.85 22.84
CA ALA A 17 3.47 -5.20 22.03
C ALA A 17 4.66 -5.69 22.88
N LYS A 18 4.88 -5.07 24.05
CA LYS A 18 5.93 -5.51 24.99
C LYS A 18 5.59 -6.84 25.65
N ILE A 19 4.34 -7.06 26.06
CA ILE A 19 3.87 -8.35 26.59
C ILE A 19 4.07 -9.43 25.52
N SER A 20 3.63 -9.21 24.29
CA SER A 20 3.78 -10.18 23.20
C SER A 20 5.25 -10.53 22.95
N ARG A 21 6.17 -9.56 22.97
CA ARG A 21 7.62 -9.82 22.84
C ARG A 21 8.19 -10.65 24.00
N ILE A 22 7.71 -10.42 25.23
CA ILE A 22 8.15 -11.21 26.39
C ILE A 22 7.67 -12.66 26.25
N LEU A 23 6.39 -12.85 25.91
CA LEU A 23 5.83 -14.18 25.69
C LEU A 23 6.55 -14.91 24.55
N GLU A 24 6.89 -14.19 23.48
CA GLU A 24 7.64 -14.70 22.35
C GLU A 24 9.08 -15.12 22.68
N SER A 25 9.69 -14.53 23.71
CA SER A 25 11.05 -14.93 24.10
C SER A 25 11.09 -16.44 24.36
N GLY A 26 12.08 -17.11 23.77
CA GLY A 26 12.06 -18.52 23.36
C GLY A 26 11.93 -19.60 24.43
N TYR A 27 11.46 -19.25 25.63
CA TYR A 27 11.22 -20.17 26.75
C TYR A 27 9.79 -20.14 27.28
N LEU A 28 8.91 -19.21 26.88
CA LEU A 28 7.54 -19.13 27.46
C LEU A 28 6.43 -19.66 26.53
N LEU A 29 6.59 -19.54 25.21
CA LEU A 29 5.55 -19.96 24.25
C LEU A 29 5.14 -21.42 24.38
N TYR A 30 6.09 -22.33 24.57
CA TYR A 30 5.85 -23.77 24.44
C TYR A 30 5.82 -24.53 25.77
N VAL A 31 5.88 -23.84 26.92
CA VAL A 31 5.93 -24.49 28.25
C VAL A 31 4.63 -25.23 28.54
N THR A 32 3.50 -24.54 28.36
CA THR A 32 2.16 -25.11 28.55
C THR A 32 1.27 -24.64 27.39
N PRO A 33 1.29 -25.33 26.23
CA PRO A 33 0.62 -24.86 25.03
C PRO A 33 -0.87 -24.57 25.20
N GLU A 34 -1.60 -25.41 25.96
CA GLU A 34 -3.03 -25.21 26.20
C GLU A 34 -3.33 -23.94 27.00
N GLN A 35 -2.54 -23.66 28.04
CA GLN A 35 -2.68 -22.44 28.84
C GLN A 35 -2.28 -21.21 28.04
N MET A 36 -1.26 -21.32 27.17
CA MET A 36 -0.88 -20.23 26.27
C MET A 36 -2.00 -19.92 25.27
N PHE A 37 -2.61 -20.94 24.68
CA PHE A 37 -3.78 -20.77 23.81
C PHE A 37 -4.93 -20.06 24.53
N ASP A 38 -5.30 -20.53 25.72
CA ASP A 38 -6.36 -19.90 26.53
C ASP A 38 -6.03 -18.45 26.90
N ALA A 39 -4.75 -18.16 27.18
CA ALA A 39 -4.27 -16.81 27.46
C ALA A 39 -4.39 -15.90 26.23
N LEU A 40 -4.01 -16.38 25.04
CA LEU A 40 -4.13 -15.64 23.78
C LEU A 40 -5.58 -15.31 23.45
N VAL A 41 -6.51 -16.25 23.66
CA VAL A 41 -7.95 -16.01 23.50
C VAL A 41 -8.42 -14.90 24.43
N LYS A 42 -8.10 -14.98 25.73
CA LYS A 42 -8.49 -13.98 26.73
C LYS A 42 -7.86 -12.60 26.46
N MET A 43 -6.58 -12.57 26.10
CA MET A 43 -5.87 -11.34 25.74
C MET A 43 -6.56 -10.68 24.56
N ARG A 44 -6.86 -11.43 23.50
CA ARG A 44 -7.51 -10.89 22.30
C ARG A 44 -8.92 -10.36 22.60
N GLN A 45 -9.71 -11.09 23.39
CA GLN A 45 -11.07 -10.69 23.79
C GLN A 45 -11.08 -9.41 24.64
N ALA A 46 -10.03 -9.17 25.42
CA ALA A 46 -9.91 -7.97 26.24
C ALA A 46 -9.62 -6.69 25.41
N MET A 47 -9.21 -6.80 24.14
CA MET A 47 -8.83 -5.66 23.31
C MET A 47 -10.00 -5.06 22.54
N THR A 48 -10.07 -3.72 22.51
CA THR A 48 -11.16 -2.98 21.87
C THR A 48 -10.79 -2.45 20.49
N THR A 49 -9.51 -2.23 20.21
CA THR A 49 -9.03 -1.69 18.93
C THR A 49 -8.27 -2.72 18.08
N GLU A 50 -8.23 -2.52 16.77
CA GLU A 50 -7.50 -3.42 15.86
C GLU A 50 -5.97 -3.31 16.05
N ASP A 51 -5.48 -2.10 16.37
CA ASP A 51 -4.07 -1.84 16.64
C ASP A 51 -3.55 -2.60 17.88
N GLU A 52 -4.41 -2.83 18.87
CA GLU A 52 -4.14 -3.64 20.05
C GLU A 52 -4.22 -5.14 19.76
N ARG A 53 -5.11 -5.57 18.86
CA ARG A 53 -5.29 -6.98 18.48
C ARG A 53 -4.16 -7.50 17.62
N LYS A 54 -3.61 -6.67 16.73
CA LYS A 54 -2.58 -7.07 15.76
C LYS A 54 -1.35 -7.76 16.39
N PRO A 55 -0.72 -7.22 17.46
CA PRO A 55 0.40 -7.91 18.12
C PRO A 55 0.04 -9.27 18.74
N ILE A 56 -1.24 -9.49 19.09
CA ILE A 56 -1.74 -10.76 19.65
C ILE A 56 -2.01 -11.75 18.51
N ASP A 57 -2.56 -11.27 17.40
CA ASP A 57 -2.81 -12.08 16.20
C ASP A 57 -1.48 -12.56 15.57
N ASP A 58 -0.46 -11.72 15.54
CA ASP A 58 0.89 -12.10 15.10
C ASP A 58 1.55 -13.11 16.06
N LEU A 59 1.38 -12.93 17.38
CA LEU A 59 1.87 -13.88 18.38
C LEU A 59 1.17 -15.24 18.25
N THR A 60 -0.16 -15.23 18.08
CA THR A 60 -0.97 -16.45 17.87
C THR A 60 -0.48 -17.22 16.65
N ARG A 61 -0.21 -16.52 15.55
CA ARG A 61 0.35 -17.12 14.33
C ARG A 61 1.70 -17.77 14.60
N ARG A 62 2.65 -17.05 15.24
CA ARG A 62 3.98 -17.58 15.56
C ARG A 62 3.94 -18.75 16.54
N PHE A 63 2.98 -18.75 17.46
CA PHE A 63 2.77 -19.84 18.42
C PHE A 63 2.24 -21.11 17.73
N ALA A 64 1.29 -20.98 16.81
CA ALA A 64 0.62 -22.11 16.17
C ALA A 64 1.39 -22.72 14.98
N GLN A 65 2.32 -21.98 14.37
CA GLN A 65 3.10 -22.44 13.21
C GLN A 65 3.94 -23.69 13.51
N HIS A 66 4.30 -24.43 12.45
CA HIS A 66 5.29 -25.49 12.56
C HIS A 66 6.69 -24.90 12.74
N ASP A 67 7.12 -24.72 13.99
CA ASP A 67 8.48 -24.29 14.31
C ASP A 67 9.48 -25.43 14.13
N ARG A 68 10.59 -25.17 13.45
CA ARG A 68 11.63 -26.16 13.11
C ARG A 68 12.26 -26.81 14.34
N ARG A 69 12.44 -26.08 15.45
CA ARG A 69 13.03 -26.63 16.68
C ARG A 69 12.03 -27.53 17.39
N ALA A 70 10.78 -27.08 17.52
CA ALA A 70 9.71 -27.90 18.09
C ALA A 70 9.46 -29.16 17.26
N TRP A 71 9.38 -29.02 15.93
CA TRP A 71 9.12 -30.12 15.01
C TRP A 71 10.20 -31.20 15.08
N LYS A 72 11.48 -30.83 15.25
CA LYS A 72 12.57 -31.81 15.44
C LYS A 72 12.45 -32.62 16.73
N GLN A 73 11.79 -32.09 17.76
CA GLN A 73 11.68 -32.75 19.06
C GLN A 73 10.39 -33.56 19.20
N VAL A 74 9.26 -33.01 18.74
CA VAL A 74 7.93 -33.58 18.99
C VAL A 74 7.07 -33.75 17.73
N GLY A 75 7.61 -33.47 16.54
CA GLY A 75 6.85 -33.52 15.28
C GLY A 75 5.58 -32.66 15.34
N PRO A 76 4.40 -33.17 14.90
CA PRO A 76 3.14 -32.44 14.96
C PRO A 76 2.49 -32.39 16.36
N GLY A 77 3.18 -32.85 17.42
CA GLY A 77 2.62 -32.94 18.77
C GLY A 77 2.09 -31.62 19.32
N LEU A 78 2.75 -30.49 19.01
CA LEU A 78 2.24 -29.17 19.38
C LEU A 78 0.89 -28.87 18.71
N GLN A 79 0.79 -29.09 17.40
CA GLN A 79 -0.46 -28.88 16.67
C GLN A 79 -1.57 -29.82 17.15
N ARG A 80 -1.24 -31.06 17.53
CA ARG A 80 -2.21 -31.99 18.13
C ARG A 80 -2.82 -31.41 19.40
N LEU A 81 -2.00 -30.96 20.35
CA LEU A 81 -2.48 -30.36 21.60
C LEU A 81 -3.40 -29.16 21.34
N LEU A 82 -3.07 -28.32 20.36
CA LEU A 82 -3.88 -27.15 20.01
C LEU A 82 -5.23 -27.54 19.39
N VAL A 83 -5.23 -28.52 18.47
CA VAL A 83 -6.47 -29.01 17.84
C VAL A 83 -7.38 -29.70 18.86
N ASP A 84 -6.82 -30.49 19.77
CA ASP A 84 -7.56 -31.13 20.87
C ASP A 84 -8.17 -30.08 21.81
N ARG A 85 -7.36 -29.09 22.21
CA ARG A 85 -7.84 -27.99 23.06
C ARG A 85 -9.01 -27.23 22.43
N ILE A 86 -8.97 -27.02 21.12
CA ILE A 86 -10.05 -26.38 20.36
C ILE A 86 -11.28 -27.29 20.27
N ALA A 87 -11.08 -28.59 20.05
CA ALA A 87 -12.18 -29.56 19.98
C ALA A 87 -12.97 -29.64 21.29
N ASP A 88 -12.28 -29.49 22.43
CA ASP A 88 -12.86 -29.47 23.78
C ASP A 88 -13.68 -28.20 24.10
N LEU A 89 -13.59 -27.15 23.27
CA LEU A 89 -14.41 -25.95 23.44
C LEU A 89 -15.88 -26.23 23.09
N GLY A 90 -16.80 -25.81 23.96
CA GLY A 90 -18.22 -25.73 23.64
C GLY A 90 -18.51 -24.67 22.57
N ASP A 91 -19.63 -24.79 21.86
CA ASP A 91 -19.96 -23.95 20.69
C ASP A 91 -19.88 -22.44 20.98
N ALA A 92 -20.40 -22.00 22.13
CA ALA A 92 -20.36 -20.59 22.52
C ALA A 92 -18.93 -20.07 22.73
N ALA A 93 -18.06 -20.89 23.34
CA ALA A 93 -16.66 -20.53 23.54
C ALA A 93 -15.88 -20.53 22.22
N LEU A 94 -16.19 -21.48 21.32
CA LEU A 94 -15.61 -21.58 19.99
C LEU A 94 -15.94 -20.32 19.15
N VAL A 95 -17.21 -19.90 19.14
CA VAL A 95 -17.66 -18.67 18.45
C VAL A 95 -16.99 -17.43 19.07
N ALA A 96 -16.91 -17.33 20.40
CA ALA A 96 -16.26 -16.20 21.07
C ALA A 96 -14.74 -16.13 20.82
N ALA A 97 -14.10 -17.23 20.43
CA ALA A 97 -12.67 -17.33 20.14
C ALA A 97 -12.35 -17.37 18.64
N THR A 98 -13.32 -17.09 17.77
CA THR A 98 -13.24 -17.30 16.31
C THR A 98 -11.94 -16.84 15.66
N PRO A 99 -11.43 -15.61 15.87
CA PRO A 99 -10.20 -15.18 15.18
C PRO A 99 -8.94 -15.96 15.60
N THR A 100 -8.79 -16.24 16.91
CA THR A 100 -7.66 -17.00 17.47
C THR A 100 -7.73 -18.46 17.03
N VAL A 101 -8.92 -19.06 17.08
CA VAL A 101 -9.18 -20.44 16.63
C VAL A 101 -8.89 -20.57 15.13
N THR A 102 -9.42 -19.67 14.32
CA THR A 102 -9.23 -19.69 12.86
C THR A 102 -7.75 -19.60 12.49
N THR A 103 -7.01 -18.70 13.13
CA THR A 103 -5.55 -18.57 12.93
C THR A 103 -4.83 -19.86 13.33
N THR A 104 -5.15 -20.40 14.51
CA THR A 104 -4.49 -21.62 15.02
C THR A 104 -4.73 -22.84 14.13
N LEU A 105 -5.99 -23.06 13.72
CA LEU A 105 -6.36 -24.17 12.83
C LEU A 105 -5.75 -23.99 11.44
N ARG A 106 -5.67 -22.77 10.93
CA ARG A 106 -4.99 -22.48 9.65
C ARG A 106 -3.52 -22.86 9.69
N GLU A 107 -2.80 -22.50 10.76
CA GLU A 107 -1.39 -22.84 10.89
C GLU A 107 -1.19 -24.36 11.08
N ALA A 108 -2.12 -25.06 11.73
CA ALA A 108 -2.11 -26.52 11.82
C ALA A 108 -2.31 -27.23 10.46
N LEU A 109 -2.88 -26.53 9.47
CA LEU A 109 -3.01 -26.97 8.08
C LEU A 109 -1.83 -26.54 7.20
N SER A 110 -0.83 -25.83 7.75
CA SER A 110 0.34 -25.44 6.98
C SER A 110 1.15 -26.65 6.53
N SER A 111 1.71 -26.59 5.33
CA SER A 111 2.66 -27.57 4.81
C SER A 111 4.12 -27.13 5.00
N THR A 112 4.35 -25.94 5.57
CA THR A 112 5.66 -25.33 5.75
C THR A 112 6.11 -25.39 7.19
N VAL A 113 7.37 -25.76 7.41
CA VAL A 113 8.10 -25.63 8.68
C VAL A 113 9.04 -24.42 8.58
N THR A 114 8.98 -23.50 9.54
CA THR A 114 9.82 -22.29 9.58
C THR A 114 10.69 -22.26 10.82
N GLY A 115 11.78 -21.50 10.81
CA GLY A 115 12.56 -21.25 12.02
C GLY A 115 13.54 -20.10 11.84
N THR A 116 13.88 -19.42 12.94
CA THR A 116 14.81 -18.28 12.91
C THR A 116 16.02 -18.58 13.80
N THR A 117 17.20 -18.24 13.34
CA THR A 117 18.42 -18.23 14.15
C THR A 117 18.96 -16.81 14.22
N TRP A 118 19.18 -16.33 15.45
CA TRP A 118 19.69 -15.00 15.73
C TRP A 118 21.16 -15.06 16.12
N GLN A 119 21.99 -14.23 15.50
CA GLN A 119 23.34 -13.90 15.92
C GLN A 119 23.44 -12.39 16.16
N ALA A 120 24.46 -11.92 16.89
CA ALA A 120 24.55 -10.54 17.39
C ALA A 120 24.38 -9.44 16.31
N GLU A 121 24.73 -9.73 15.05
CA GLU A 121 24.61 -8.79 13.92
C GLU A 121 23.86 -9.38 12.70
N SER A 122 23.28 -10.58 12.79
CA SER A 122 22.54 -11.17 11.66
C SER A 122 21.40 -12.10 12.06
N MET A 123 20.39 -12.21 11.20
CA MET A 123 19.23 -13.07 11.36
C MET A 123 19.13 -14.03 10.16
N THR A 124 19.12 -15.34 10.41
CA THR A 124 18.93 -16.38 9.39
C THR A 124 17.54 -16.99 9.50
N LEU A 125 16.80 -16.98 8.38
CA LEU A 125 15.50 -17.62 8.24
C LEU A 125 15.66 -19.00 7.60
N HIS A 126 15.03 -20.00 8.20
CA HIS A 126 14.99 -21.38 7.73
C HIS A 126 13.56 -21.72 7.30
N THR A 127 13.43 -22.38 6.16
CA THR A 127 12.14 -22.85 5.64
C THR A 127 12.28 -24.27 5.11
N GLY A 128 11.28 -25.12 5.32
CA GLY A 128 11.23 -26.51 4.84
C GLY A 128 9.80 -27.02 4.75
N SER A 129 9.64 -28.27 4.31
CA SER A 129 8.35 -28.97 4.26
C SER A 129 8.12 -29.85 5.48
N VAL A 130 6.86 -30.01 5.88
CA VAL A 130 6.47 -30.95 6.95
C VAL A 130 6.69 -32.39 6.49
N ALA A 131 7.14 -33.25 7.40
CA ALA A 131 7.22 -34.69 7.14
C ALA A 131 5.83 -35.34 7.33
N VAL A 132 5.40 -36.17 6.38
CA VAL A 132 4.09 -36.83 6.48
C VAL A 132 4.16 -38.00 7.45
N THR A 133 3.36 -37.94 8.49
CA THR A 133 3.10 -39.02 9.46
C THR A 133 1.59 -39.23 9.61
N ASP A 134 1.17 -40.37 10.15
CA ASP A 134 -0.25 -40.61 10.44
C ASP A 134 -0.81 -39.60 11.46
N ASP A 135 0.02 -39.19 12.43
CA ASP A 135 -0.32 -38.12 13.38
C ASP A 135 -0.57 -36.79 12.68
N LEU A 136 0.27 -36.41 11.69
CA LEU A 136 0.04 -35.18 10.91
C LEU A 136 -1.26 -35.26 10.12
N LYS A 137 -1.55 -36.41 9.49
CA LYS A 137 -2.82 -36.62 8.77
C LYS A 137 -4.02 -36.50 9.71
N ALA A 138 -3.94 -37.05 10.92
CA ALA A 138 -4.98 -36.94 11.93
C ALA A 138 -5.18 -35.50 12.41
N VAL A 139 -4.10 -34.77 12.70
CA VAL A 139 -4.15 -33.35 13.07
C VAL A 139 -4.86 -32.52 12.01
N ARG A 140 -4.48 -32.68 10.74
CA ARG A 140 -5.07 -31.92 9.62
C ARG A 140 -6.55 -32.24 9.43
N ARG A 141 -6.91 -33.53 9.47
CA ARG A 141 -8.30 -33.99 9.35
C ARG A 141 -9.18 -33.38 10.45
N ASP A 142 -8.69 -33.38 11.68
CA ASP A 142 -9.44 -32.92 12.85
C ASP A 142 -9.51 -31.38 12.87
N ALA A 143 -8.44 -30.69 12.42
CA ALA A 143 -8.44 -29.24 12.23
C ALA A 143 -9.48 -28.79 11.20
N LEU A 144 -9.57 -29.48 10.05
CA LEU A 144 -10.62 -29.26 9.05
C LEU A 144 -12.02 -29.48 9.64
N GLN A 145 -12.21 -30.52 10.44
CA GLN A 145 -13.48 -30.76 11.11
C GLN A 145 -13.89 -29.62 12.04
N GLN A 146 -12.95 -29.04 12.79
CA GLN A 146 -13.24 -27.89 13.65
C GLN A 146 -13.52 -26.62 12.84
N LEU A 147 -12.84 -26.39 11.71
CA LEU A 147 -13.16 -25.26 10.80
C LEU A 147 -14.55 -25.44 10.17
N GLU A 148 -14.93 -26.64 9.75
CA GLU A 148 -16.28 -26.94 9.26
C GLU A 148 -17.35 -26.70 10.35
N ARG A 149 -17.10 -27.12 11.59
CA ARG A 149 -17.99 -26.86 12.74
C ARG A 149 -18.14 -25.36 12.97
N LEU A 150 -17.03 -24.64 13.05
CA LEU A 150 -17.02 -23.19 13.25
C LEU A 150 -17.76 -22.45 12.13
N HIS A 151 -17.54 -22.83 10.87
CA HIS A 151 -18.25 -22.23 9.72
C HIS A 151 -19.78 -22.36 9.82
N ARG A 152 -20.29 -23.52 10.28
CA ARG A 152 -21.73 -23.75 10.46
C ARG A 152 -22.34 -22.96 11.61
N LEU A 153 -21.54 -22.61 12.62
CA LEU A 153 -21.98 -21.82 13.78
C LEU A 153 -22.03 -20.31 13.51
N LEU A 154 -21.26 -19.83 12.53
CA LEU A 154 -21.16 -18.42 12.20
C LEU A 154 -22.25 -17.99 11.21
N VAL A 155 -22.77 -16.78 11.40
CA VAL A 155 -23.59 -16.08 10.39
C VAL A 155 -22.71 -15.56 9.25
N GLU A 156 -23.29 -15.33 8.08
CA GLU A 156 -22.53 -14.80 6.94
C GLU A 156 -21.96 -13.41 7.27
N GLY A 157 -20.67 -13.22 7.02
CA GLY A 157 -19.95 -12.02 7.43
C GLY A 157 -18.44 -12.18 7.31
N ARG A 158 -17.68 -11.27 7.94
CA ARG A 158 -16.21 -11.27 7.88
C ARG A 158 -15.61 -12.55 8.45
N GLU A 159 -16.03 -12.94 9.65
CA GLU A 159 -15.46 -14.11 10.34
C GLU A 159 -15.69 -15.42 9.59
N ARG A 160 -16.92 -15.65 9.10
CA ARG A 160 -17.24 -16.86 8.31
C ARG A 160 -16.44 -16.94 7.00
N ARG A 161 -16.16 -15.79 6.38
CA ARG A 161 -15.27 -15.69 5.22
C ARG A 161 -13.81 -16.03 5.57
N GLU A 162 -13.29 -15.50 6.68
CA GLU A 162 -11.92 -15.84 7.15
C GLU A 162 -11.78 -17.34 7.43
N VAL A 163 -12.82 -17.99 7.95
CA VAL A 163 -12.84 -19.45 8.14
C VAL A 163 -12.72 -20.19 6.80
N ARG A 164 -13.47 -19.78 5.75
CA ARG A 164 -13.33 -20.36 4.41
C ARG A 164 -11.91 -20.19 3.87
N TYR A 165 -11.33 -19.00 4.03
CA TYR A 165 -9.95 -18.73 3.62
C TYR A 165 -8.94 -19.60 4.38
N ALA A 166 -9.14 -19.80 5.69
CA ALA A 166 -8.31 -20.69 6.51
C ALA A 166 -8.38 -22.16 6.05
N MET A 167 -9.56 -22.67 5.67
CA MET A 167 -9.71 -24.03 5.14
C MET A 167 -8.88 -24.26 3.87
N LEU A 168 -8.79 -23.25 3.00
CA LEU A 168 -8.00 -23.33 1.77
C LEU A 168 -6.49 -23.44 2.00
N ALA A 169 -5.99 -23.14 3.21
CA ALA A 169 -4.58 -23.37 3.56
C ALA A 169 -4.20 -24.85 3.49
N ALA A 170 -5.16 -25.76 3.65
CA ALA A 170 -4.94 -27.20 3.50
C ALA A 170 -4.41 -27.59 2.11
N GLY A 171 -4.75 -26.81 1.09
CA GLY A 171 -4.36 -27.00 -0.30
C GLY A 171 -3.09 -26.24 -0.72
N SER A 172 -2.33 -25.66 0.20
CA SER A 172 -1.13 -24.87 -0.12
C SER A 172 0.14 -25.71 -0.08
N THR A 173 0.99 -25.59 -1.10
CA THR A 173 2.33 -26.20 -1.13
C THR A 173 3.31 -25.46 -0.21
N PRO A 174 4.42 -26.09 0.22
CA PRO A 174 5.40 -25.43 1.09
C PRO A 174 6.04 -24.20 0.44
N ASN A 175 6.28 -23.15 1.24
CA ASN A 175 6.91 -21.93 0.76
C ASN A 175 8.41 -22.15 0.52
N ASN A 176 8.90 -21.82 -0.67
CA ASN A 176 10.34 -21.86 -1.01
C ASN A 176 11.07 -23.17 -0.63
N ALA A 177 10.35 -24.30 -0.65
CA ALA A 177 10.89 -25.60 -0.29
C ALA A 177 10.31 -26.71 -1.18
N GLY A 178 11.13 -27.70 -1.53
CA GLY A 178 10.66 -28.93 -2.14
C GLY A 178 9.80 -29.75 -1.19
N TYR A 179 8.92 -30.59 -1.73
CA TYR A 179 8.06 -31.48 -0.97
C TYR A 179 7.99 -32.87 -1.58
N SER A 180 7.66 -33.85 -0.75
CA SER A 180 7.52 -35.25 -1.17
C SER A 180 6.20 -35.51 -1.87
N ASP A 181 6.16 -36.52 -2.74
CA ASP A 181 4.93 -36.99 -3.38
C ASP A 181 3.83 -37.32 -2.35
N LEU A 182 4.20 -37.92 -1.22
CA LEU A 182 3.26 -38.25 -0.16
C LEU A 182 2.61 -36.98 0.46
N LEU A 183 3.36 -35.88 0.59
CA LEU A 183 2.79 -34.61 1.03
C LEU A 183 1.88 -34.01 -0.04
N GLY A 184 2.24 -34.14 -1.32
CA GLY A 184 1.41 -33.74 -2.44
C GLY A 184 0.04 -34.44 -2.44
N GLU A 185 0.02 -35.76 -2.19
CA GLU A 185 -1.23 -36.54 -2.06
C GLU A 185 -2.11 -36.01 -0.93
N VAL A 186 -1.55 -35.82 0.27
CA VAL A 186 -2.28 -35.31 1.44
C VAL A 186 -2.87 -33.92 1.17
N ILE A 187 -2.11 -33.02 0.58
CA ILE A 187 -2.55 -31.66 0.25
C ILE A 187 -3.75 -31.70 -0.73
N MET A 188 -3.67 -32.52 -1.78
CA MET A 188 -4.75 -32.63 -2.76
C MET A 188 -6.01 -33.27 -2.17
N ASP A 189 -5.88 -34.29 -1.34
CA ASP A 189 -7.02 -34.96 -0.70
C ASP A 189 -7.71 -34.07 0.35
N ASP A 190 -6.94 -33.35 1.16
CA ASP A 190 -7.50 -32.38 2.10
C ASP A 190 -8.23 -31.24 1.37
N LEU A 191 -7.66 -30.74 0.28
CA LEU A 191 -8.31 -29.72 -0.53
C LEU A 191 -9.58 -30.25 -1.21
N ALA A 192 -9.59 -31.50 -1.68
CA ALA A 192 -10.79 -32.13 -2.22
C ALA A 192 -11.91 -32.21 -1.16
N ARG A 193 -11.57 -32.51 0.10
CA ARG A 193 -12.51 -32.46 1.22
C ARG A 193 -13.05 -31.05 1.46
N VAL A 194 -12.18 -30.04 1.49
CA VAL A 194 -12.59 -28.63 1.67
C VAL A 194 -13.57 -28.20 0.58
N ILE A 195 -13.30 -28.55 -0.68
CA ILE A 195 -14.17 -28.22 -1.81
C ILE A 195 -15.48 -29.00 -1.75
N GLY A 196 -15.46 -30.26 -1.30
CA GLY A 196 -16.68 -31.03 -1.01
C GLY A 196 -17.55 -30.35 0.04
N PHE A 197 -16.94 -29.83 1.12
CA PHE A 197 -17.65 -29.04 2.12
C PHE A 197 -18.22 -27.75 1.52
N PHE A 198 -17.44 -26.98 0.75
CA PHE A 198 -17.94 -25.78 0.07
C PHE A 198 -19.14 -26.07 -0.81
N THR A 199 -19.07 -27.14 -1.60
CA THR A 199 -20.19 -27.61 -2.44
C THR A 199 -21.46 -27.83 -1.61
N SER A 200 -21.34 -28.39 -0.40
CA SER A 200 -22.49 -28.65 0.48
C SER A 200 -23.13 -27.39 1.07
N VAL A 201 -22.36 -26.31 1.27
CA VAL A 201 -22.86 -25.07 1.89
C VAL A 201 -23.22 -23.98 0.88
N LEU A 202 -22.79 -24.12 -0.38
CA LEU A 202 -23.05 -23.15 -1.45
C LEU A 202 -24.53 -22.71 -1.57
N PRO A 203 -25.54 -23.60 -1.48
CA PRO A 203 -26.94 -23.20 -1.59
C PRO A 203 -27.37 -22.12 -0.59
N ASP A 204 -26.79 -22.14 0.61
CA ASP A 204 -27.13 -21.21 1.71
C ASP A 204 -26.31 -19.92 1.69
N LEU A 205 -25.34 -19.80 0.78
CA LEU A 205 -24.47 -18.63 0.68
C LEU A 205 -25.09 -17.51 -0.17
N GLY A 206 -24.83 -16.27 0.22
CA GLY A 206 -25.14 -15.09 -0.59
C GLY A 206 -24.29 -15.02 -1.86
N LEU A 207 -24.71 -14.19 -2.83
CA LEU A 207 -24.09 -14.09 -4.15
C LEU A 207 -22.59 -13.74 -4.10
N GLU A 208 -22.19 -12.77 -3.28
CA GLU A 208 -20.77 -12.42 -3.12
C GLU A 208 -19.95 -13.57 -2.56
N ALA A 209 -20.50 -14.31 -1.58
CA ALA A 209 -19.81 -15.45 -1.00
C ALA A 209 -19.65 -16.59 -2.02
N LYS A 210 -20.68 -16.87 -2.83
CA LYS A 210 -20.62 -17.84 -3.94
C LYS A 210 -19.55 -17.43 -4.97
N ARG A 211 -19.56 -16.17 -5.40
CA ARG A 211 -18.59 -15.60 -6.35
C ARG A 211 -17.15 -15.71 -5.82
N ARG A 212 -16.91 -15.38 -4.56
CA ARG A 212 -15.58 -15.52 -3.94
C ARG A 212 -15.11 -16.97 -3.89
N VAL A 213 -16.00 -17.91 -3.56
CA VAL A 213 -15.70 -19.35 -3.63
C VAL A 213 -15.33 -19.77 -5.05
N GLU A 214 -15.99 -19.25 -6.09
CA GLU A 214 -15.62 -19.51 -7.50
C GLU A 214 -14.21 -19.04 -7.84
N VAL A 215 -13.85 -17.81 -7.41
CA VAL A 215 -12.51 -17.25 -7.61
C VAL A 215 -11.45 -18.11 -6.93
N ASP A 216 -11.68 -18.48 -5.67
CA ASP A 216 -10.77 -19.37 -4.93
C ASP A 216 -10.65 -20.74 -5.60
N LEU A 217 -11.76 -21.29 -6.10
CA LEU A 217 -11.81 -22.57 -6.79
C LEU A 217 -10.98 -22.54 -8.08
N HIS A 218 -11.07 -21.46 -8.86
CA HIS A 218 -10.31 -21.26 -10.09
C HIS A 218 -8.80 -21.21 -9.82
N HIS A 219 -8.36 -20.47 -8.80
CA HIS A 219 -6.96 -20.44 -8.39
C HIS A 219 -6.43 -21.84 -8.03
N ARG A 220 -7.24 -22.62 -7.30
CA ARG A 220 -6.87 -23.99 -6.92
C ARG A 220 -6.88 -24.96 -8.10
N TYR A 221 -7.83 -24.82 -9.02
CA TYR A 221 -7.81 -25.55 -10.27
C TYR A 221 -6.53 -25.27 -11.03
N HIS A 222 -6.15 -24.01 -11.21
CA HIS A 222 -4.94 -23.67 -11.95
C HIS A 222 -3.68 -24.24 -11.29
N ALA A 223 -3.60 -24.25 -9.95
CA ALA A 223 -2.48 -24.83 -9.22
C ALA A 223 -2.33 -26.35 -9.42
N TYR A 224 -3.43 -27.08 -9.65
CA TYR A 224 -3.43 -28.55 -9.66
C TYR A 224 -3.98 -29.21 -10.94
N HIS A 225 -4.41 -28.46 -11.96
CA HIS A 225 -4.95 -29.03 -13.21
C HIS A 225 -3.92 -29.81 -14.01
N CYS A 226 -2.63 -29.50 -13.83
CA CYS A 226 -1.52 -30.18 -14.46
C CYS A 226 -0.45 -30.46 -13.39
N LEU A 227 -0.09 -31.73 -13.19
CA LEU A 227 1.01 -32.10 -12.32
C LEU A 227 2.35 -31.77 -13.00
N PRO A 228 3.38 -31.37 -12.24
CA PRO A 228 4.73 -31.23 -12.78
C PRO A 228 5.21 -32.53 -13.45
N PRO A 229 6.05 -32.46 -14.51
CA PRO A 229 6.55 -33.67 -15.19
C PRO A 229 7.21 -34.68 -14.26
N THR A 230 7.86 -34.21 -13.19
CA THR A 230 8.52 -35.05 -12.18
C THR A 230 7.53 -35.83 -11.29
N MET A 231 6.26 -35.45 -11.27
CA MET A 231 5.18 -36.04 -10.45
C MET A 231 4.14 -36.78 -11.30
N ALA A 232 4.13 -36.58 -12.61
CA ALA A 232 3.09 -37.09 -13.52
C ALA A 232 3.07 -38.62 -13.63
N ASP A 233 4.21 -39.27 -13.42
CA ASP A 233 4.33 -40.74 -13.50
C ASP A 233 3.90 -41.46 -12.21
N ASN A 234 3.63 -40.73 -11.11
CA ASN A 234 3.22 -41.32 -9.85
C ASN A 234 1.70 -41.59 -9.83
N PRO A 235 1.24 -42.86 -9.81
CA PRO A 235 -0.17 -43.20 -9.90
C PRO A 235 -1.00 -42.71 -8.70
N ALA A 236 -0.40 -42.60 -7.50
CA ALA A 236 -1.09 -42.11 -6.31
C ALA A 236 -1.38 -40.60 -6.42
N LEU A 237 -0.40 -39.81 -6.88
CA LEU A 237 -0.57 -38.38 -7.14
C LEU A 237 -1.60 -38.12 -8.23
N VAL A 238 -1.57 -38.87 -9.33
CA VAL A 238 -2.58 -38.79 -10.41
C VAL A 238 -3.97 -39.14 -9.89
N ALA A 239 -4.10 -40.12 -8.99
CA ALA A 239 -5.37 -40.46 -8.37
C ALA A 239 -5.90 -39.35 -7.45
N ALA A 240 -5.03 -38.74 -6.63
CA ALA A 240 -5.37 -37.62 -5.76
C ALA A 240 -5.76 -36.37 -6.55
N GLN A 241 -4.98 -36.02 -7.58
CA GLN A 241 -5.29 -34.93 -8.52
C GLN A 241 -6.68 -35.11 -9.13
N ARG A 242 -7.00 -36.31 -9.61
CA ARG A 242 -8.31 -36.61 -10.20
C ARG A 242 -9.45 -36.47 -9.20
N ARG A 243 -9.28 -36.88 -7.93
CA ARG A 243 -10.28 -36.65 -6.87
C ARG A 243 -10.53 -35.16 -6.65
N LEU A 244 -9.46 -34.38 -6.58
CA LEU A 244 -9.53 -32.92 -6.46
C LEU A 244 -10.25 -32.28 -7.65
N LEU A 245 -9.89 -32.64 -8.89
CA LEU A 245 -10.53 -32.10 -10.09
C LEU A 245 -12.01 -32.46 -10.19
N ASN A 246 -12.39 -33.66 -9.77
CA ASN A 246 -13.80 -34.06 -9.68
C ASN A 246 -14.57 -33.22 -8.65
N ALA A 247 -13.97 -32.96 -7.47
CA ALA A 247 -14.57 -32.09 -6.46
C ALA A 247 -14.75 -30.65 -6.99
N ILE A 248 -13.75 -30.12 -7.69
CA ILE A 248 -13.81 -28.80 -8.34
C ILE A 248 -14.94 -28.76 -9.37
N ALA A 249 -15.02 -29.75 -10.25
CA ALA A 249 -16.07 -29.81 -11.26
C ALA A 249 -17.48 -29.87 -10.64
N ALA A 250 -17.66 -30.64 -9.56
CA ALA A 250 -18.94 -30.72 -8.84
C ALA A 250 -19.33 -29.38 -8.19
N CYS A 251 -18.38 -28.72 -7.53
CA CYS A 251 -18.58 -27.40 -6.93
C CYS A 251 -18.98 -26.37 -7.99
N ARG A 252 -18.25 -26.35 -9.12
CA ARG A 252 -18.54 -25.48 -10.26
C ARG A 252 -19.92 -25.72 -10.85
N ALA A 253 -20.35 -26.97 -10.98
CA ALA A 253 -21.68 -27.28 -11.51
C ALA A 253 -22.82 -26.70 -10.65
N VAL A 254 -22.64 -26.62 -9.32
CA VAL A 254 -23.60 -25.96 -8.42
C VAL A 254 -23.63 -24.44 -8.67
N LEU A 255 -22.47 -23.82 -8.86
CA LEU A 255 -22.35 -22.39 -9.15
C LEU A 255 -22.95 -22.02 -10.53
N ASP A 256 -22.61 -22.77 -11.57
CA ASP A 256 -23.09 -22.54 -12.95
C ASP A 256 -24.61 -22.79 -13.07
N GLY A 257 -25.23 -23.52 -12.13
CA GLY A 257 -26.68 -23.71 -12.05
C GLY A 257 -27.47 -22.54 -11.45
N ASP A 258 -26.80 -21.53 -10.87
CA ASP A 258 -27.44 -20.38 -10.25
C ASP A 258 -27.55 -19.18 -11.22
N ALA A 259 -28.76 -18.98 -11.76
CA ALA A 259 -29.02 -17.91 -12.73
C ALA A 259 -28.84 -16.50 -12.16
N ASP A 260 -29.04 -16.30 -10.84
CA ASP A 260 -28.82 -15.00 -10.21
C ASP A 260 -27.33 -14.73 -10.02
N LEU A 261 -26.54 -15.76 -9.70
CA LEU A 261 -25.07 -15.66 -9.68
C LEU A 261 -24.51 -15.34 -11.07
N ASP A 262 -25.05 -15.94 -12.13
CA ASP A 262 -24.61 -15.66 -13.51
C ASP A 262 -24.81 -14.20 -13.92
N ARG A 263 -25.90 -13.57 -13.48
CA ARG A 263 -26.11 -12.12 -13.66
C ARG A 263 -25.18 -11.30 -12.77
N TYR A 264 -25.03 -11.73 -11.52
CA TYR A 264 -24.20 -11.05 -10.53
C TYR A 264 -22.74 -10.98 -10.95
N ARG A 265 -22.13 -12.09 -11.41
CA ARG A 265 -20.71 -12.13 -11.85
C ARG A 265 -20.42 -11.27 -13.08
N ALA A 266 -21.43 -10.95 -13.88
CA ALA A 266 -21.32 -10.02 -15.00
C ALA A 266 -21.28 -8.55 -14.55
N LEU A 267 -21.97 -8.21 -13.46
CA LEU A 267 -22.14 -6.83 -13.00
C LEU A 267 -21.25 -6.47 -11.80
N VAL A 268 -20.90 -7.45 -10.97
CA VAL A 268 -20.19 -7.28 -9.69
C VAL A 268 -18.96 -8.19 -9.62
N GLY A 269 -17.84 -7.61 -9.19
CA GLY A 269 -16.51 -8.22 -9.10
C GLY A 269 -15.71 -8.10 -10.39
N HIS A 270 -14.63 -7.31 -10.39
CA HIS A 270 -13.72 -7.26 -11.54
C HIS A 270 -13.02 -8.60 -11.77
N ASP A 271 -12.75 -9.32 -10.68
CA ASP A 271 -12.08 -10.62 -10.59
C ASP A 271 -13.03 -11.82 -10.81
N SER A 272 -14.30 -11.58 -11.18
CA SER A 272 -15.26 -12.65 -11.47
C SER A 272 -14.80 -13.56 -12.61
N ILE A 273 -14.88 -14.87 -12.39
CA ILE A 273 -14.43 -15.90 -13.32
C ILE A 273 -15.42 -16.07 -14.47
N THR A 274 -14.92 -16.09 -15.70
CA THR A 274 -15.74 -16.35 -16.90
C THR A 274 -15.42 -17.73 -17.50
N PRO A 275 -16.31 -18.30 -18.33
CA PRO A 275 -16.07 -19.57 -19.01
C PRO A 275 -14.72 -19.67 -19.73
N ILE A 276 -14.23 -18.60 -20.38
CA ILE A 276 -12.92 -18.65 -21.07
C ILE A 276 -11.74 -18.84 -20.11
N MET A 277 -11.85 -18.31 -18.88
CA MET A 277 -10.80 -18.44 -17.85
C MET A 277 -10.65 -19.87 -17.36
N TRP A 278 -11.71 -20.69 -17.46
CA TRP A 278 -11.63 -22.13 -17.19
C TRP A 278 -11.04 -22.92 -18.36
N ALA A 279 -11.25 -22.45 -19.59
CA ALA A 279 -10.90 -23.18 -20.81
C ALA A 279 -9.42 -23.08 -21.21
N LYS A 280 -8.75 -21.98 -20.85
CA LYS A 280 -7.35 -21.73 -21.22
C LYS A 280 -6.50 -21.45 -19.97
N PRO A 281 -5.34 -22.13 -19.81
CA PRO A 281 -4.35 -21.75 -18.80
C PRO A 281 -3.80 -20.35 -19.13
N GLY A 282 -3.82 -19.44 -18.15
CA GLY A 282 -3.41 -18.05 -18.30
C GLY A 282 -4.56 -17.04 -18.28
N PHE A 283 -4.28 -15.83 -17.76
CA PHE A 283 -5.26 -14.76 -17.68
C PHE A 283 -5.30 -13.94 -18.98
N ASP A 284 -6.16 -14.33 -19.92
CA ASP A 284 -6.54 -13.47 -21.05
C ASP A 284 -7.61 -12.47 -20.60
N TYR A 285 -7.14 -11.41 -19.92
CA TYR A 285 -8.02 -10.36 -19.40
C TYR A 285 -8.83 -9.65 -20.50
N GLN A 286 -8.28 -9.55 -21.72
CA GLN A 286 -8.98 -8.92 -22.83
C GLN A 286 -10.15 -9.79 -23.32
N ALA A 287 -9.92 -11.08 -23.49
CA ALA A 287 -10.98 -11.99 -23.90
C ALA A 287 -12.05 -12.15 -22.82
N ALA A 288 -11.68 -12.21 -21.54
CA ALA A 288 -12.63 -12.22 -20.43
C ALA A 288 -13.46 -10.93 -20.35
N ALA A 289 -12.84 -9.76 -20.57
CA ALA A 289 -13.55 -8.48 -20.62
C ALA A 289 -14.55 -8.44 -21.80
N LYS A 290 -14.15 -8.94 -22.98
CA LYS A 290 -15.04 -9.03 -24.15
C LYS A 290 -16.22 -9.97 -23.90
N GLU A 291 -15.98 -11.11 -23.28
CA GLU A 291 -17.03 -12.07 -22.90
C GLU A 291 -18.02 -11.45 -21.90
N ARG A 292 -17.51 -10.74 -20.88
CA ARG A 292 -18.33 -10.02 -19.91
C ARG A 292 -19.16 -8.92 -20.58
N SER A 293 -18.55 -8.12 -21.46
CA SER A 293 -19.25 -7.05 -22.20
C SER A 293 -20.39 -7.60 -23.06
N ALA A 294 -20.16 -8.72 -23.77
CA ALA A 294 -21.19 -9.38 -24.56
C ALA A 294 -22.33 -9.94 -23.67
N LYS A 295 -22.00 -10.46 -22.48
CA LYS A 295 -23.01 -10.89 -21.51
C LYS A 295 -23.85 -9.70 -21.03
N ILE A 296 -23.22 -8.55 -20.78
CA ILE A 296 -23.92 -7.32 -20.40
C ILE A 296 -24.89 -6.87 -21.50
N ASP A 297 -24.53 -6.98 -22.79
CA ASP A 297 -25.45 -6.67 -23.89
C ASP A 297 -26.73 -7.52 -23.83
N VAL A 298 -26.58 -8.81 -23.54
CA VAL A 298 -27.73 -9.73 -23.35
C VAL A 298 -28.57 -9.31 -22.14
N LEU A 299 -27.94 -8.88 -21.03
CA LEU A 299 -28.68 -8.41 -19.86
C LEU A 299 -29.45 -7.13 -20.16
N VAL A 300 -28.85 -6.16 -20.84
CA VAL A 300 -29.50 -4.90 -21.24
C VAL A 300 -30.70 -5.18 -22.15
N ALA A 301 -30.55 -6.08 -23.13
CA ALA A 301 -31.66 -6.48 -24.01
C ALA A 301 -32.81 -7.19 -23.29
N SER A 302 -32.57 -7.74 -22.09
CA SER A 302 -33.60 -8.38 -21.27
C SER A 302 -34.38 -7.42 -20.38
N VAL A 303 -33.96 -6.16 -20.29
CA VAL A 303 -34.75 -5.10 -19.65
C VAL A 303 -35.88 -4.73 -20.60
N SER A 304 -37.10 -4.64 -20.10
CA SER A 304 -38.27 -4.14 -20.81
C SER A 304 -39.17 -3.41 -19.83
N VAL A 305 -40.25 -2.78 -20.32
CA VAL A 305 -41.23 -2.12 -19.44
C VAL A 305 -41.80 -3.09 -18.40
N GLU A 306 -42.00 -4.36 -18.78
CA GLU A 306 -42.52 -5.40 -17.90
C GLU A 306 -41.50 -5.89 -16.86
N THR A 307 -40.21 -5.94 -17.22
CA THR A 307 -39.14 -6.46 -16.34
C THR A 307 -38.38 -5.37 -15.58
N ALA A 308 -38.66 -4.09 -15.87
CA ALA A 308 -37.95 -2.95 -15.30
C ALA A 308 -37.94 -2.93 -13.77
N GLY A 309 -39.09 -3.18 -13.13
CA GLY A 309 -39.19 -3.19 -11.66
C GLY A 309 -38.39 -4.33 -11.00
N GLU A 310 -38.37 -5.49 -11.64
CA GLU A 310 -37.56 -6.64 -11.19
C GLU A 310 -36.07 -6.34 -11.33
N TRP A 311 -35.67 -5.71 -12.43
CA TRP A 311 -34.29 -5.28 -12.65
C TRP A 311 -33.82 -4.24 -11.64
N LEU A 312 -34.62 -3.21 -11.38
CA LEU A 312 -34.31 -2.21 -10.35
C LEU A 312 -34.09 -2.88 -8.98
N SER A 313 -35.02 -3.76 -8.59
CA SER A 313 -34.91 -4.52 -7.33
C SER A 313 -33.65 -5.40 -7.27
N ARG A 314 -33.26 -5.99 -8.40
CA ARG A 314 -32.05 -6.80 -8.52
C ARG A 314 -30.78 -5.95 -8.38
N LEU A 315 -30.73 -4.78 -9.02
CA LEU A 315 -29.61 -3.86 -8.92
C LEU A 315 -29.45 -3.35 -7.49
N GLU A 316 -30.54 -2.99 -6.83
CA GLU A 316 -30.57 -2.60 -5.41
C GLU A 316 -29.96 -3.70 -4.51
N ARG A 317 -30.29 -4.97 -4.76
CA ARG A 317 -29.67 -6.11 -4.06
C ARG A 317 -28.18 -6.27 -4.38
N PHE A 318 -27.77 -6.00 -5.61
CA PHE A 318 -26.38 -6.18 -6.05
C PHE A 318 -25.44 -5.13 -5.44
N VAL A 319 -25.91 -3.89 -5.31
CA VAL A 319 -25.14 -2.79 -4.70
C VAL A 319 -25.04 -2.89 -3.17
N GLU A 320 -25.74 -3.84 -2.53
CA GLU A 320 -25.50 -4.17 -1.10
C GLU A 320 -24.11 -4.78 -0.86
N THR A 321 -23.44 -5.21 -1.92
CA THR A 321 -22.08 -5.75 -1.87
C THR A 321 -21.13 -4.66 -1.40
N ARG A 322 -20.61 -4.81 -0.18
CA ARG A 322 -19.60 -3.89 0.35
C ARG A 322 -18.26 -4.14 -0.35
N SER A 323 -17.74 -3.12 -1.01
CA SER A 323 -16.39 -3.11 -1.53
C SER A 323 -15.76 -1.75 -1.29
N ASP A 324 -14.50 -1.76 -0.86
CA ASP A 324 -13.67 -0.57 -0.72
C ASP A 324 -12.75 -0.39 -1.95
N ASP A 325 -12.87 -1.27 -2.96
CA ASP A 325 -12.13 -1.16 -4.21
C ASP A 325 -12.94 -0.43 -5.30
N MET A 326 -12.25 0.37 -6.12
CA MET A 326 -12.87 1.13 -7.21
C MET A 326 -13.25 0.26 -8.42
N ALA A 327 -13.03 -1.06 -8.36
CA ALA A 327 -13.11 -1.95 -9.52
C ALA A 327 -14.30 -2.93 -9.44
N THR A 328 -14.92 -3.11 -8.28
CA THR A 328 -15.96 -4.13 -8.04
C THR A 328 -17.18 -3.92 -8.94
N PHE A 329 -17.50 -2.69 -9.33
CA PHE A 329 -18.73 -2.39 -10.08
C PHE A 329 -18.50 -1.96 -11.53
N LEU A 330 -17.34 -2.28 -12.13
CA LEU A 330 -17.07 -1.94 -13.53
C LEU A 330 -18.14 -2.50 -14.50
N GLY A 331 -18.59 -3.73 -14.27
CA GLY A 331 -19.65 -4.35 -15.08
C GLY A 331 -20.99 -3.64 -14.92
N LEU A 332 -21.35 -3.24 -13.70
CA LEU A 332 -22.54 -2.44 -13.42
C LEU A 332 -22.49 -1.05 -14.09
N GLN A 333 -21.34 -0.39 -14.06
CA GLN A 333 -21.15 0.89 -14.76
C GLN A 333 -21.36 0.75 -16.27
N GLU A 334 -20.80 -0.30 -16.89
CA GLU A 334 -21.02 -0.58 -18.30
C GLU A 334 -22.48 -0.91 -18.61
N PHE A 335 -23.15 -1.70 -17.76
CA PHE A 335 -24.57 -2.00 -17.88
C PHE A 335 -25.43 -0.72 -17.86
N ILE A 336 -25.21 0.17 -16.89
CA ILE A 336 -25.95 1.44 -16.79
C ILE A 336 -25.74 2.29 -18.04
N LYS A 337 -24.49 2.41 -18.52
CA LYS A 337 -24.18 3.18 -19.73
C LYS A 337 -24.91 2.62 -20.96
N LYS A 338 -24.86 1.31 -21.16
CA LYS A 338 -25.54 0.63 -22.28
C LYS A 338 -27.07 0.71 -22.15
N LEU A 339 -27.61 0.61 -20.93
CA LEU A 339 -29.03 0.76 -20.66
C LEU A 339 -29.53 2.17 -20.98
N ALA A 340 -28.78 3.21 -20.61
CA ALA A 340 -29.13 4.59 -20.91
C ALA A 340 -29.24 4.86 -22.42
N ALA A 341 -28.36 4.24 -23.21
CA ALA A 341 -28.38 4.36 -24.67
C ALA A 341 -29.51 3.54 -25.32
N ALA A 342 -29.79 2.34 -24.79
CA ALA A 342 -30.76 1.42 -25.39
C ALA A 342 -32.21 1.70 -24.97
N GLN A 343 -32.44 2.10 -23.71
CA GLN A 343 -33.76 2.25 -23.09
C GLN A 343 -33.81 3.46 -22.14
N PRO A 344 -33.61 4.69 -22.66
CA PRO A 344 -33.54 5.90 -21.84
C PRO A 344 -34.81 6.18 -21.02
N GLU A 345 -35.99 5.82 -21.52
CA GLU A 345 -37.27 6.04 -20.83
C GLU A 345 -37.38 5.22 -19.54
N ILE A 346 -36.87 3.98 -19.55
CA ILE A 346 -36.86 3.13 -18.35
C ILE A 346 -35.91 3.72 -17.31
N LEU A 347 -34.73 4.15 -17.74
CA LEU A 347 -33.75 4.73 -16.82
C LEU A 347 -34.26 6.06 -16.24
N LEU A 348 -34.93 6.90 -17.05
CA LEU A 348 -35.61 8.12 -16.57
C LEU A 348 -36.69 7.80 -15.52
N ALA A 349 -37.45 6.72 -15.71
CA ALA A 349 -38.46 6.28 -14.75
C ALA A 349 -37.85 5.74 -13.43
N TRP A 350 -36.61 5.24 -13.46
CA TRP A 350 -35.90 4.79 -12.26
C TRP A 350 -35.34 5.94 -11.42
N LEU A 351 -34.94 7.05 -12.03
CA LEU A 351 -34.28 8.17 -11.34
C LEU A 351 -35.01 8.66 -10.06
N PRO A 352 -36.34 8.84 -10.04
CA PRO A 352 -37.05 9.27 -8.83
C PRO A 352 -37.18 8.18 -7.75
N LEU A 353 -36.91 6.91 -8.10
CA LEU A 353 -37.12 5.73 -7.26
C LEU A 353 -35.81 5.17 -6.66
N LEU A 354 -34.66 5.77 -6.98
CA LEU A 354 -33.36 5.29 -6.53
C LEU A 354 -33.26 5.33 -5.01
N SER A 355 -32.72 4.26 -4.40
CA SER A 355 -32.27 4.32 -3.02
C SER A 355 -31.02 5.19 -2.88
N ASP A 356 -30.71 5.60 -1.65
CA ASP A 356 -29.47 6.32 -1.35
C ASP A 356 -28.22 5.53 -1.77
N ARG A 357 -28.29 4.19 -1.77
CA ARG A 357 -27.16 3.35 -2.20
C ARG A 357 -26.99 3.41 -3.70
N LEU A 358 -28.06 3.13 -4.46
CA LEU A 358 -27.97 3.13 -5.92
C LEU A 358 -27.69 4.53 -6.50
N ALA A 359 -27.94 5.59 -5.72
CA ALA A 359 -27.59 6.96 -6.06
C ALA A 359 -26.07 7.23 -6.22
N ASP A 360 -25.20 6.34 -5.72
CA ASP A 360 -23.75 6.41 -6.01
C ASP A 360 -23.45 6.21 -7.50
N TRP A 361 -24.35 5.54 -8.23
CA TRP A 361 -24.27 5.34 -9.69
C TRP A 361 -25.03 6.38 -10.50
N LEU A 362 -25.71 7.32 -9.83
CA LEU A 362 -26.41 8.43 -10.48
C LEU A 362 -25.53 9.19 -11.49
N PRO A 363 -24.23 9.49 -11.23
CA PRO A 363 -23.41 10.20 -12.22
C PRO A 363 -23.32 9.46 -13.55
N GLY A 364 -23.18 8.12 -13.51
CA GLY A 364 -23.14 7.29 -14.71
C GLY A 364 -24.48 7.26 -15.44
N MET A 365 -25.60 7.24 -14.71
CA MET A 365 -26.93 7.32 -15.29
C MET A 365 -27.16 8.67 -16.00
N LEU A 366 -26.77 9.77 -15.35
CA LEU A 366 -26.92 11.13 -15.89
C LEU A 366 -26.05 11.34 -17.14
N HIS A 367 -24.80 10.86 -17.12
CA HIS A 367 -23.94 10.88 -18.32
C HIS A 367 -24.56 10.08 -19.46
N GLY A 368 -24.98 8.84 -19.20
CA GLY A 368 -25.58 8.00 -20.23
C GLY A 368 -26.84 8.62 -20.87
N LEU A 369 -27.70 9.24 -20.06
CA LEU A 369 -28.90 9.93 -20.56
C LEU A 369 -28.56 11.21 -21.34
N SER A 370 -27.55 11.96 -20.90
CA SER A 370 -27.09 13.15 -21.60
C SER A 370 -26.47 12.80 -22.95
N ASP A 371 -25.59 11.79 -22.99
CA ASP A 371 -24.96 11.28 -24.22
C ASP A 371 -26.00 10.74 -25.22
N ALA A 372 -27.12 10.21 -24.71
CA ALA A 372 -28.26 9.76 -25.51
C ALA A 372 -29.19 10.90 -25.99
N GLY A 373 -28.89 12.17 -25.67
CA GLY A 373 -29.67 13.33 -26.10
C GLY A 373 -30.87 13.68 -25.21
N HIS A 374 -30.98 13.09 -24.02
CA HIS A 374 -32.10 13.32 -23.09
C HIS A 374 -31.83 14.40 -22.03
N SER A 375 -30.83 15.27 -22.21
CA SER A 375 -30.46 16.32 -21.24
C SER A 375 -31.63 17.23 -20.86
N ALA A 376 -32.55 17.53 -21.80
CA ALA A 376 -33.73 18.36 -21.53
C ALA A 376 -34.70 17.75 -20.49
N ALA A 377 -34.74 16.41 -20.38
CA ALA A 377 -35.53 15.71 -19.36
C ALA A 377 -34.78 15.60 -18.02
N VAL A 378 -33.45 15.57 -18.06
CA VAL A 378 -32.59 15.39 -16.89
C VAL A 378 -32.40 16.70 -16.11
N VAL A 379 -32.23 17.84 -16.81
CA VAL A 379 -31.95 19.14 -16.18
C VAL A 379 -32.98 19.53 -15.11
N PRO A 380 -34.31 19.44 -15.34
CA PRO A 380 -35.29 19.77 -14.31
C PRO A 380 -35.20 18.88 -13.06
N LEU A 381 -34.81 17.60 -13.21
CA LEU A 381 -34.62 16.69 -12.07
C LEU A 381 -33.41 17.10 -11.23
N ILE A 382 -32.30 17.44 -11.89
CA ILE A 382 -31.09 17.95 -11.23
C ILE A 382 -31.39 19.24 -10.46
N GLU A 383 -32.09 20.19 -11.08
CA GLU A 383 -32.45 21.46 -10.45
C GLU A 383 -33.37 21.25 -9.23
N ALA A 384 -34.34 20.35 -9.32
CA ALA A 384 -35.20 19.96 -8.20
C ALA A 384 -34.39 19.33 -7.05
N TRP A 385 -33.50 18.37 -7.33
CA TRP A 385 -32.68 17.73 -6.30
C TRP A 385 -31.72 18.70 -5.62
N VAL A 386 -31.12 19.63 -6.36
CA VAL A 386 -30.26 20.66 -5.74
C VAL A 386 -31.08 21.62 -4.87
N ALA A 387 -32.31 21.96 -5.27
CA ALA A 387 -33.21 22.74 -4.44
C ALA A 387 -33.58 22.01 -3.14
N GLU A 388 -33.76 20.69 -3.20
CA GLU A 388 -34.09 19.79 -2.08
C GLU A 388 -32.90 19.31 -1.24
N ASP A 389 -31.67 19.77 -1.54
CA ASP A 389 -30.43 19.29 -0.90
C ASP A 389 -30.17 17.77 -1.06
N ARG A 390 -30.66 17.18 -2.16
CA ARG A 390 -30.53 15.76 -2.48
C ARG A 390 -29.44 15.51 -3.52
N HIS A 391 -28.72 14.40 -3.35
CA HIS A 391 -27.74 13.87 -4.31
C HIS A 391 -26.63 14.86 -4.72
N LEU A 392 -26.37 15.90 -3.91
CA LEU A 392 -25.43 16.98 -4.23
C LEU A 392 -24.05 16.47 -4.64
N SER A 393 -23.55 15.44 -3.93
CA SER A 393 -22.26 14.84 -4.21
C SER A 393 -22.21 14.15 -5.58
N SER A 394 -23.24 13.37 -5.92
CA SER A 394 -23.37 12.70 -7.21
C SER A 394 -23.53 13.70 -8.36
N ILE A 395 -24.27 14.78 -8.14
CA ILE A 395 -24.44 15.84 -9.15
C ILE A 395 -23.11 16.58 -9.36
N ALA A 396 -22.37 16.90 -8.30
CA ALA A 396 -21.03 17.47 -8.41
C ALA A 396 -20.06 16.54 -9.17
N TRP A 397 -20.18 15.22 -8.97
CA TRP A 397 -19.41 14.25 -9.74
C TRP A 397 -19.78 14.24 -11.23
N TYR A 398 -21.07 14.25 -11.56
CA TYR A 398 -21.55 14.37 -12.95
C TYR A 398 -20.98 15.62 -13.64
N LEU A 399 -20.96 16.76 -12.94
CA LEU A 399 -20.42 18.01 -13.50
C LEU A 399 -18.93 17.97 -13.83
N GLN A 400 -18.17 16.99 -13.33
CA GLN A 400 -16.76 16.81 -13.69
C GLN A 400 -16.54 16.49 -15.16
N PHE A 401 -17.53 15.88 -15.82
CA PHE A 401 -17.43 15.43 -17.22
C PHE A 401 -18.62 15.87 -18.08
N ALA A 402 -19.50 16.73 -17.56
CA ALA A 402 -20.64 17.23 -18.32
C ALA A 402 -20.17 18.06 -19.51
N GLU A 403 -20.67 17.75 -20.71
CA GLU A 403 -20.37 18.52 -21.94
C GLU A 403 -20.95 19.93 -21.86
N ALA A 404 -22.21 20.05 -21.43
CA ALA A 404 -22.84 21.33 -21.14
C ALA A 404 -22.60 21.73 -19.67
N PHE A 405 -21.42 22.30 -19.39
CA PHE A 405 -21.06 22.70 -18.03
C PHE A 405 -21.92 23.87 -17.51
N ARG A 406 -22.40 23.74 -16.25
CA ARG A 406 -23.24 24.72 -15.55
C ARG A 406 -22.49 25.28 -14.32
N PHE A 407 -21.81 26.41 -14.50
CA PHE A 407 -21.08 27.07 -13.42
C PHE A 407 -22.00 27.47 -12.25
N ASP A 408 -23.17 28.02 -12.56
CA ASP A 408 -24.18 28.46 -11.60
C ASP A 408 -24.67 27.32 -10.70
N LEU A 409 -24.84 26.13 -11.29
CA LEU A 409 -25.22 24.93 -10.56
C LEU A 409 -24.09 24.47 -9.62
N LEU A 410 -22.86 24.41 -10.11
CA LEU A 410 -21.69 24.03 -9.29
C LEU A 410 -21.47 25.02 -8.14
N ALA A 411 -21.65 26.32 -8.38
CA ALA A 411 -21.57 27.36 -7.37
C ALA A 411 -22.65 27.20 -6.29
N THR A 412 -23.89 26.90 -6.69
CA THR A 412 -25.00 26.64 -5.77
C THR A 412 -24.72 25.43 -4.88
N ILE A 413 -24.24 24.33 -5.48
CA ILE A 413 -23.85 23.11 -4.75
C ILE A 413 -22.71 23.42 -3.76
N THR A 414 -21.72 24.20 -4.19
CA THR A 414 -20.58 24.59 -3.34
C THR A 414 -21.03 25.42 -2.15
N ALA A 415 -21.92 26.41 -2.36
CA ALA A 415 -22.45 27.23 -1.27
C ALA A 415 -23.22 26.40 -0.24
N LYS A 416 -24.06 25.46 -0.70
CA LYS A 416 -24.78 24.51 0.17
C LYS A 416 -23.82 23.60 0.94
N ALA A 417 -22.80 23.06 0.26
CA ALA A 417 -21.80 22.19 0.88
C ALA A 417 -20.94 22.92 1.93
N LEU A 418 -20.57 24.18 1.68
CA LEU A 418 -19.87 25.02 2.65
C LEU A 418 -20.74 25.30 3.88
N ALA A 419 -22.03 25.57 3.69
CA ALA A 419 -22.95 25.83 4.80
C ALA A 419 -23.24 24.57 5.64
N ALA A 420 -23.28 23.39 5.01
CA ALA A 420 -23.51 22.11 5.67
C ALA A 420 -22.21 21.44 6.18
N GLU A 421 -21.04 22.00 5.83
CA GLU A 421 -19.73 21.38 6.06
C GLU A 421 -19.62 19.94 5.49
N ASP A 422 -20.24 19.68 4.34
CA ASP A 422 -20.27 18.34 3.71
C ASP A 422 -18.96 18.03 2.97
N ASP A 423 -18.11 17.19 3.58
CA ASP A 423 -16.79 16.84 3.06
C ASP A 423 -16.83 16.15 1.69
N GLN A 424 -17.81 15.28 1.48
CA GLN A 424 -17.88 14.50 0.25
C GLN A 424 -18.33 15.37 -0.92
N VAL A 425 -19.27 16.29 -0.69
CA VAL A 425 -19.67 17.27 -1.71
C VAL A 425 -18.53 18.25 -1.97
N LEU A 426 -17.88 18.78 -0.93
CA LEU A 426 -16.75 19.69 -1.06
C LEU A 426 -15.58 19.05 -1.83
N HIS A 427 -15.31 17.77 -1.61
CA HIS A 427 -14.32 17.05 -2.41
C HIS A 427 -14.72 17.02 -3.89
N ASN A 428 -15.95 16.61 -4.21
CA ASN A 428 -16.38 16.48 -5.61
C ASN A 428 -16.43 17.82 -6.35
N VAL A 429 -16.80 18.93 -5.70
CA VAL A 429 -16.78 20.26 -6.34
C VAL A 429 -15.36 20.76 -6.60
N THR A 430 -14.37 20.45 -5.73
CA THR A 430 -12.96 20.77 -6.02
C THR A 430 -12.47 20.04 -7.26
N VAL A 431 -12.83 18.76 -7.42
CA VAL A 431 -12.45 17.95 -8.58
C VAL A 431 -13.15 18.46 -9.84
N ALA A 432 -14.44 18.81 -9.76
CA ALA A 432 -15.20 19.37 -10.90
C ALA A 432 -14.63 20.70 -11.38
N ALA A 433 -14.33 21.62 -10.46
CA ALA A 433 -13.69 22.89 -10.79
C ALA A 433 -12.34 22.67 -11.48
N ALA A 434 -11.53 21.74 -10.97
CA ALA A 434 -10.23 21.46 -11.56
C ALA A 434 -10.34 20.87 -12.97
N ARG A 435 -11.24 19.91 -13.21
CA ARG A 435 -11.42 19.27 -14.53
C ARG A 435 -12.02 20.20 -15.58
N GLN A 436 -12.98 21.04 -15.19
CA GLN A 436 -13.67 21.95 -16.13
C GLN A 436 -12.88 23.23 -16.43
N SER A 437 -11.86 23.53 -15.63
CA SER A 437 -11.05 24.75 -15.76
C SER A 437 -10.36 24.97 -17.10
N ALA A 438 -10.05 23.90 -17.86
CA ALA A 438 -9.42 24.04 -19.17
C ALA A 438 -10.36 24.69 -20.21
N ASN A 439 -11.66 24.40 -20.11
CA ASN A 439 -12.68 24.89 -21.03
C ASN A 439 -13.46 26.10 -20.45
N HIS A 440 -13.49 26.23 -19.12
CA HIS A 440 -14.28 27.22 -18.39
C HIS A 440 -13.47 27.85 -17.24
N PRO A 441 -12.38 28.58 -17.50
CA PRO A 441 -11.46 29.04 -16.45
C PRO A 441 -12.07 30.08 -15.49
N ASP A 442 -13.05 30.85 -15.97
CA ASP A 442 -13.56 32.02 -15.24
C ASP A 442 -14.27 31.64 -13.94
N GLY A 443 -13.80 32.19 -12.82
CA GLY A 443 -14.44 32.08 -11.50
C GLY A 443 -14.29 30.74 -10.79
N LEU A 444 -13.83 29.67 -11.45
CA LEU A 444 -13.72 28.33 -10.84
C LEU A 444 -12.72 28.28 -9.70
N PHE A 445 -11.58 28.98 -9.82
CA PHE A 445 -10.59 29.02 -8.74
C PHE A 445 -11.13 29.74 -7.50
N ASP A 446 -11.61 30.97 -7.68
CA ASP A 446 -11.98 31.86 -6.56
C ASP A 446 -13.32 31.51 -5.91
N HIS A 447 -14.31 31.08 -6.69
CA HIS A 447 -15.66 30.84 -6.17
C HIS A 447 -15.92 29.38 -5.79
N ILE A 448 -15.16 28.43 -6.34
CA ILE A 448 -15.39 27.00 -6.13
C ILE A 448 -14.20 26.34 -5.44
N PHE A 449 -13.06 26.26 -6.13
CA PHE A 449 -11.94 25.42 -5.71
C PHE A 449 -11.32 25.90 -4.40
N LEU A 450 -10.90 27.16 -4.34
CA LEU A 450 -10.17 27.68 -3.18
C LEU A 450 -11.02 27.66 -1.90
N PRO A 451 -12.29 28.12 -1.88
CA PRO A 451 -13.13 28.04 -0.68
C PRO A 451 -13.37 26.60 -0.21
N ALA A 452 -13.62 25.66 -1.12
CA ALA A 452 -13.83 24.26 -0.77
C ALA A 452 -12.55 23.60 -0.25
N ALA A 453 -11.41 23.84 -0.90
CA ALA A 453 -10.11 23.36 -0.45
C ALA A 453 -9.73 23.93 0.93
N GLN A 454 -10.04 25.21 1.20
CA GLN A 454 -9.84 25.83 2.51
C GLN A 454 -10.69 25.16 3.60
N SER A 455 -11.97 24.92 3.33
CA SER A 455 -12.90 24.26 4.27
C SER A 455 -12.48 22.81 4.57
N LEU A 456 -12.05 22.04 3.56
CA LEU A 456 -11.52 20.69 3.76
C LEU A 456 -10.21 20.72 4.58
N SER A 457 -9.29 21.62 4.22
CA SER A 457 -7.98 21.71 4.87
C SER A 457 -8.05 22.20 6.32
N SER A 458 -9.02 23.04 6.69
CA SER A 458 -9.23 23.47 8.08
C SER A 458 -9.57 22.29 9.00
N ARG A 459 -10.22 21.26 8.45
CA ARG A 459 -10.59 20.00 9.10
C ARG A 459 -9.58 18.88 8.86
N ARG A 460 -8.38 19.24 8.35
CA ARG A 460 -7.27 18.33 8.04
C ARG A 460 -7.57 17.28 6.96
N LEU A 461 -8.54 17.56 6.09
CA LEU A 461 -8.87 16.74 4.94
C LEU A 461 -8.18 17.30 3.70
N PHE A 462 -7.18 16.58 3.20
CA PHE A 462 -6.36 17.03 2.07
C PHE A 462 -6.56 16.18 0.80
N GLY A 463 -7.65 15.40 0.76
CA GLY A 463 -7.96 14.53 -0.38
C GLY A 463 -8.08 15.27 -1.71
N TRP A 464 -8.37 16.58 -1.69
CA TRP A 464 -8.43 17.43 -2.89
C TRP A 464 -7.10 17.56 -3.64
N VAL A 465 -5.95 17.35 -2.96
CA VAL A 465 -4.63 17.28 -3.62
C VAL A 465 -4.44 15.93 -4.32
N GLY A 466 -4.85 14.85 -3.64
CA GLY A 466 -4.64 13.47 -4.09
C GLY A 466 -5.66 12.96 -5.11
N GLY A 467 -6.88 13.48 -5.11
CA GLY A 467 -7.96 13.07 -6.02
C GLY A 467 -7.82 13.56 -7.47
N LEU A 468 -6.82 14.40 -7.73
CA LEU A 468 -6.52 14.96 -9.04
C LEU A 468 -5.17 14.46 -9.54
N PHE A 469 -5.18 13.81 -10.70
CA PHE A 469 -4.00 13.35 -11.43
C PHE A 469 -3.74 14.29 -12.60
N ASN A 470 -2.47 14.39 -13.03
CA ASN A 470 -2.04 15.19 -14.18
C ASN A 470 -2.41 16.68 -14.07
N TRP A 471 -2.00 17.31 -12.96
CA TRP A 471 -2.23 18.74 -12.70
C TRP A 471 -1.79 19.65 -13.85
N ASP A 472 -0.76 19.26 -14.60
CA ASP A 472 -0.23 19.97 -15.77
C ASP A 472 -1.21 20.04 -16.95
N GLN A 473 -2.15 19.09 -17.03
CA GLN A 473 -3.19 19.05 -18.06
C GLN A 473 -4.39 19.93 -17.70
N LEU A 474 -4.54 20.30 -16.42
CA LEU A 474 -5.65 21.13 -15.96
C LEU A 474 -5.39 22.61 -16.24
N GLY A 475 -6.47 23.39 -16.41
CA GLY A 475 -6.40 24.85 -16.59
C GLY A 475 -6.33 25.62 -15.27
N LEU A 476 -6.74 25.00 -14.16
CA LEU A 476 -7.12 25.66 -12.91
C LEU A 476 -6.00 26.50 -12.29
N LEU A 477 -4.76 26.05 -12.42
CA LEU A 477 -3.59 26.67 -11.76
C LEU A 477 -2.75 27.53 -12.71
N LYS A 478 -3.12 27.61 -13.99
CA LYS A 478 -2.39 28.37 -15.02
C LYS A 478 -2.87 29.81 -15.00
N GLY A 479 -1.96 30.77 -15.06
CA GLY A 479 -2.30 32.20 -15.05
C GLY A 479 -2.84 32.73 -13.72
N LEU A 480 -2.63 32.02 -12.60
CA LEU A 480 -3.02 32.52 -11.28
C LEU A 480 -2.23 33.79 -10.93
N SER A 481 -2.89 34.76 -10.32
CA SER A 481 -2.23 35.95 -9.77
C SER A 481 -1.47 35.62 -8.47
N THR A 482 -0.51 36.46 -8.09
CA THR A 482 0.20 36.33 -6.81
C THR A 482 -0.76 36.37 -5.61
N GLN A 483 -1.88 37.09 -5.72
CA GLN A 483 -2.91 37.15 -4.67
C GLN A 483 -3.68 35.82 -4.53
N GLN A 484 -3.84 35.06 -5.61
CA GLN A 484 -4.49 33.76 -5.63
C GLN A 484 -3.56 32.62 -5.16
N VAL A 485 -2.28 32.70 -5.53
CA VAL A 485 -1.28 31.67 -5.18
C VAL A 485 -1.02 31.63 -3.68
N GLY A 486 -0.92 32.77 -3.00
CA GLY A 486 -0.61 32.83 -1.57
C GLY A 486 -1.53 31.98 -0.68
N PRO A 487 -2.86 32.14 -0.75
CA PRO A 487 -3.81 31.31 -0.02
C PRO A 487 -3.68 29.80 -0.31
N LEU A 488 -3.45 29.41 -1.56
CA LEU A 488 -3.26 28.01 -1.96
C LEU A 488 -2.01 27.41 -1.31
N LEU A 489 -0.88 28.12 -1.41
CA LEU A 489 0.40 27.68 -0.83
C LEU A 489 0.30 27.52 0.70
N LYS A 490 -0.43 28.41 1.39
CA LYS A 490 -0.69 28.28 2.84
C LYS A 490 -1.43 26.98 3.22
N LEU A 491 -2.26 26.44 2.34
CA LEU A 491 -2.90 25.14 2.57
C LEU A 491 -1.88 24.01 2.45
N LEU A 492 -1.02 24.09 1.43
CA LEU A 492 0.01 23.09 1.17
C LEU A 492 1.10 23.08 2.23
N VAL A 493 1.36 24.17 2.96
CA VAL A 493 2.23 24.13 4.15
C VAL A 493 1.66 23.23 5.25
N LYS A 494 0.33 23.14 5.38
CA LYS A 494 -0.33 22.31 6.41
C LYS A 494 -0.48 20.84 6.02
N LEU A 495 -0.28 20.52 4.73
CA LEU A 495 -0.39 19.17 4.20
C LEU A 495 0.65 18.24 4.86
N PRO A 496 0.25 17.11 5.47
CA PRO A 496 1.19 16.22 6.15
C PRO A 496 2.26 15.68 5.22
N ARG A 497 1.90 15.24 4.01
CA ARG A 497 2.83 14.74 3.00
C ARG A 497 2.47 15.31 1.64
N LEU A 498 3.45 15.87 0.94
CA LEU A 498 3.24 16.35 -0.43
C LEU A 498 2.90 15.17 -1.36
N GLY A 499 3.68 14.09 -1.29
CA GLY A 499 3.57 12.97 -2.21
C GLY A 499 3.67 13.40 -3.69
N THR A 500 3.41 12.46 -4.58
CA THR A 500 3.50 12.65 -6.03
C THR A 500 2.52 13.73 -6.55
N ASN A 501 1.28 13.73 -6.06
CA ASN A 501 0.25 14.65 -6.57
C ASN A 501 0.41 16.08 -6.02
N GLY A 502 0.85 16.25 -4.76
CA GLY A 502 1.17 17.58 -4.22
C GLY A 502 2.41 18.18 -4.89
N GLU A 503 3.39 17.35 -5.22
CA GLU A 503 4.54 17.77 -6.02
C GLU A 503 4.13 18.22 -7.43
N ALA A 504 3.30 17.43 -8.12
CA ALA A 504 2.78 17.79 -9.45
C ALA A 504 2.02 19.12 -9.44
N LEU A 505 1.19 19.36 -8.42
CA LEU A 505 0.50 20.63 -8.21
C LEU A 505 1.49 21.79 -8.10
N LEU A 506 2.48 21.67 -7.21
CA LEU A 506 3.49 22.70 -7.01
C LEU A 506 4.33 22.94 -8.27
N ALA A 507 4.61 21.91 -9.06
CA ALA A 507 5.34 22.05 -10.32
C ALA A 507 4.59 22.92 -11.34
N VAL A 508 3.26 22.84 -11.40
CA VAL A 508 2.46 23.74 -12.25
C VAL A 508 2.57 25.18 -11.76
N VAL A 509 2.43 25.39 -10.45
CA VAL A 509 2.55 26.74 -9.85
C VAL A 509 3.96 27.31 -10.04
N ALA A 510 5.00 26.48 -9.92
CA ALA A 510 6.41 26.88 -10.05
C ALA A 510 6.76 27.43 -11.44
N ARG A 511 6.00 27.07 -12.49
CA ARG A 511 6.23 27.60 -13.85
C ARG A 511 6.07 29.12 -13.94
N GLU A 512 5.18 29.70 -13.13
CA GLU A 512 4.89 31.14 -13.12
C GLU A 512 5.27 31.81 -11.78
N HIS A 513 5.32 31.04 -10.69
CA HIS A 513 5.53 31.53 -9.33
C HIS A 513 6.64 30.76 -8.59
N LEU A 514 7.75 30.48 -9.29
CA LEU A 514 8.88 29.71 -8.78
C LEU A 514 9.31 30.15 -7.36
N GLN A 515 9.53 31.45 -7.16
CA GLN A 515 10.01 31.96 -5.88
C GLN A 515 9.03 31.67 -4.73
N ALA A 516 7.73 31.76 -4.98
CA ALA A 516 6.72 31.45 -3.97
C ALA A 516 6.73 29.96 -3.59
N VAL A 517 7.01 29.07 -4.56
CA VAL A 517 7.17 27.64 -4.29
C VAL A 517 8.44 27.36 -3.48
N ILE A 518 9.56 28.01 -3.81
CA ILE A 518 10.80 27.94 -3.02
C ILE A 518 10.53 28.38 -1.58
N ASP A 519 9.85 29.50 -1.38
CA ASP A 519 9.56 30.01 -0.04
C ASP A 519 8.62 29.07 0.74
N LEU A 520 7.64 28.43 0.07
CA LEU A 520 6.83 27.37 0.68
C LEU A 520 7.66 26.19 1.16
N ILE A 521 8.67 25.73 0.40
CA ILE A 521 9.56 24.65 0.84
C ILE A 521 10.26 25.03 2.14
N GLY A 522 10.77 26.27 2.23
CA GLY A 522 11.35 26.80 3.47
C GLY A 522 10.37 26.79 4.65
N GLU A 523 9.12 27.21 4.44
CA GLU A 523 8.08 27.16 5.47
C GLU A 523 7.78 25.71 5.91
N ARG A 524 7.80 24.75 4.99
CA ARG A 524 7.60 23.33 5.31
C ARG A 524 8.74 22.75 6.13
N PHE A 525 9.99 23.16 5.87
CA PHE A 525 11.15 22.79 6.69
C PHE A 525 10.96 23.29 8.14
N VAL A 526 10.65 24.57 8.33
CA VAL A 526 10.42 25.13 9.66
C VAL A 526 9.30 24.37 10.38
N ARG A 527 8.20 24.07 9.67
CA ARG A 527 7.07 23.36 10.25
C ARG A 527 7.39 21.92 10.68
N GLU A 528 8.13 21.15 9.88
CA GLU A 528 8.48 19.77 10.26
C GLU A 528 9.30 19.74 11.55
N ARG A 529 10.24 20.69 11.70
CA ARG A 529 11.04 20.82 12.93
C ARG A 529 10.16 21.10 14.15
N ASP A 530 9.19 22.00 14.00
CA ASP A 530 8.32 22.46 15.10
C ASP A 530 7.11 21.53 15.32
N SER A 531 6.96 20.47 14.52
CA SER A 531 5.80 19.59 14.53
C SER A 531 6.04 18.32 15.34
N ASP A 532 5.16 18.04 16.30
CA ASP A 532 5.10 16.75 17.00
C ASP A 532 4.44 15.64 16.17
N ASP A 533 3.88 15.95 14.99
CA ASP A 533 3.29 14.95 14.09
C ASP A 533 4.38 14.21 13.31
N PHE A 534 4.75 13.02 13.79
CA PHE A 534 5.70 12.10 13.15
C PHE A 534 5.31 11.68 11.72
N ARG A 535 4.10 11.98 11.25
CA ARG A 535 3.65 11.68 9.89
C ARG A 535 3.91 12.83 8.91
N TYR A 536 4.25 14.02 9.42
CA TYR A 536 4.58 15.16 8.59
C TYR A 536 5.93 14.92 7.91
N GLU A 537 5.98 15.16 6.60
CA GLU A 537 7.16 15.02 5.75
C GLU A 537 7.32 16.33 4.98
N ASP A 538 8.44 17.01 5.18
CA ASP A 538 8.70 18.31 4.55
C ASP A 538 8.70 18.27 3.01
N LEU A 539 9.38 17.29 2.44
CA LEU A 539 9.54 17.03 1.01
C LEU A 539 9.61 15.52 0.78
N PRO A 540 9.06 15.01 -0.34
CA PRO A 540 9.26 13.61 -0.73
C PRO A 540 10.74 13.24 -0.81
N TYR A 541 11.07 11.96 -0.55
CA TYR A 541 12.45 11.47 -0.62
C TYR A 541 13.09 11.69 -2.00
N GLY A 542 12.32 11.58 -3.09
CA GLY A 542 12.77 11.88 -4.45
C GLY A 542 11.78 12.79 -5.16
N LEU A 543 12.30 13.67 -6.04
CA LEU A 543 11.50 14.63 -6.79
C LEU A 543 11.28 14.18 -8.23
N HIS A 544 10.03 14.12 -8.65
CA HIS A 544 9.63 13.75 -10.00
C HIS A 544 9.20 14.95 -10.85
N TYR A 545 8.37 15.84 -10.31
CA TYR A 545 7.77 16.95 -11.04
C TYR A 545 8.42 18.30 -10.73
N LEU A 546 8.91 18.52 -9.51
CA LEU A 546 9.56 19.76 -9.11
C LEU A 546 11.01 19.85 -9.58
N ARG A 547 11.61 18.72 -9.96
CA ARG A 547 13.01 18.67 -10.41
C ARG A 547 13.26 19.57 -11.62
N GLU A 548 12.43 19.46 -12.66
CA GLU A 548 12.57 20.28 -13.88
C GLU A 548 12.47 21.80 -13.61
N PRO A 549 11.40 22.33 -12.98
CA PRO A 549 11.29 23.77 -12.74
C PRO A 549 12.41 24.28 -11.83
N PHE A 550 12.83 23.51 -10.82
CA PHE A 550 13.94 23.92 -9.95
C PHE A 550 15.30 23.85 -10.63
N ALA A 551 15.56 22.82 -11.46
CA ALA A 551 16.80 22.70 -12.22
C ALA A 551 17.00 23.85 -13.21
N SER A 552 15.91 24.45 -13.69
CA SER A 552 15.95 25.60 -14.61
C SER A 552 16.41 26.91 -13.94
N ALA A 553 16.43 26.95 -12.60
CA ALA A 553 16.71 28.15 -11.80
C ALA A 553 17.69 27.86 -10.65
N PRO A 554 18.93 27.42 -10.98
CA PRO A 554 19.92 26.98 -10.00
C PRO A 554 20.34 28.10 -9.03
N ALA A 555 20.38 29.36 -9.47
CA ALA A 555 20.77 30.49 -8.62
C ALA A 555 19.73 30.76 -7.52
N GLU A 556 18.45 30.69 -7.87
CA GLU A 556 17.31 30.88 -6.96
C GLU A 556 17.25 29.76 -5.91
N ILE A 557 17.55 28.51 -6.32
CA ILE A 557 17.62 27.37 -5.40
C ILE A 557 18.79 27.51 -4.42
N VAL A 558 19.98 27.86 -4.91
CA VAL A 558 21.15 28.09 -4.04
C VAL A 558 20.88 29.26 -3.10
N ALA A 559 20.28 30.35 -3.58
CA ALA A 559 19.90 31.49 -2.74
C ALA A 559 18.85 31.10 -1.68
N GLY A 560 17.86 30.26 -2.03
CA GLY A 560 16.88 29.71 -1.09
C GLY A 560 17.55 28.86 -0.01
N ALA A 561 18.38 27.89 -0.43
CA ALA A 561 19.14 27.04 0.48
C ALA A 561 20.05 27.85 1.42
N ARG A 562 20.69 28.90 0.90
CA ARG A 562 21.50 29.82 1.68
C ARG A 562 20.66 30.55 2.73
N ARG A 563 19.49 31.07 2.37
CA ARG A 563 18.57 31.72 3.34
C ARG A 563 18.14 30.77 4.45
N TRP A 564 17.88 29.49 4.13
CA TRP A 564 17.50 28.51 5.15
C TRP A 564 18.67 28.15 6.07
N PHE A 565 19.88 28.04 5.51
CA PHE A 565 21.11 27.84 6.30
C PHE A 565 21.38 29.02 7.24
N ASP A 566 21.30 30.25 6.73
CA ASP A 566 21.53 31.47 7.54
C ASP A 566 20.49 31.60 8.66
N ALA A 567 19.26 31.14 8.44
CA ALA A 567 18.21 31.12 9.45
C ALA A 567 18.43 30.03 10.52
N ASP A 568 18.86 28.85 10.10
CA ASP A 568 19.12 27.70 10.97
C ASP A 568 20.03 26.67 10.25
N PRO A 569 21.33 26.58 10.62
CA PRO A 569 22.27 25.68 9.97
C PRO A 569 21.87 24.19 10.01
N SER A 570 21.04 23.77 10.99
CA SER A 570 20.56 22.39 11.07
C SER A 570 19.63 22.01 9.91
N LEU A 571 19.03 23.00 9.23
CA LEU A 571 18.18 22.79 8.05
C LEU A 571 18.99 22.45 6.80
N ALA A 572 20.28 22.77 6.75
CA ALA A 572 21.04 22.65 5.52
C ALA A 572 21.50 21.22 5.23
N GLU A 573 21.97 20.47 6.22
CA GLU A 573 22.47 19.11 5.99
C GLU A 573 21.36 18.14 5.52
N PHE A 574 20.23 18.11 6.22
CA PHE A 574 19.18 17.11 5.96
C PHE A 574 18.10 17.56 4.97
N ARG A 575 18.06 18.85 4.61
CA ARG A 575 16.98 19.44 3.81
C ARG A 575 17.50 20.24 2.62
N GLY A 576 18.14 21.39 2.85
CA GLY A 576 18.63 22.25 1.76
C GLY A 576 19.64 21.57 0.84
N GLY A 577 20.64 20.91 1.43
CA GLY A 577 21.64 20.11 0.72
C GLY A 577 21.04 18.90 0.03
N ARG A 578 20.09 18.21 0.70
CA ARG A 578 19.32 17.09 0.10
C ARG A 578 18.57 17.53 -1.15
N LEU A 579 17.88 18.67 -1.09
CA LEU A 579 17.16 19.24 -2.23
C LEU A 579 18.10 19.53 -3.40
N ILE A 580 19.25 20.17 -3.13
CA ILE A 580 20.26 20.46 -4.15
C ILE A 580 20.79 19.17 -4.79
N ALA A 581 21.13 18.17 -3.99
CA ALA A 581 21.64 16.88 -4.47
C ALA A 581 20.63 16.12 -5.32
N GLU A 582 19.34 16.21 -4.98
CA GLU A 582 18.27 15.59 -5.77
C GLU A 582 18.06 16.28 -7.12
N ILE A 583 18.16 17.61 -7.17
CA ILE A 583 17.99 18.38 -8.41
C ILE A 583 19.20 18.19 -9.33
N PHE A 584 20.41 18.28 -8.76
CA PHE A 584 21.70 18.34 -9.47
C PHE A 584 22.66 17.23 -8.99
N PRO A 585 22.39 15.94 -9.31
CA PRO A 585 23.09 14.81 -8.73
C PRO A 585 24.59 14.76 -9.02
N ASN A 586 25.08 15.45 -10.05
CA ASN A 586 26.51 15.46 -10.41
C ASN A 586 27.13 16.87 -10.37
N LEU A 587 26.55 17.80 -9.61
CA LEU A 587 26.97 19.21 -9.57
C LEU A 587 27.03 19.85 -10.98
N GLU A 588 26.05 19.57 -11.82
CA GLU A 588 26.01 20.06 -13.20
C GLU A 588 26.10 21.60 -13.27
N HIS A 589 26.71 22.14 -14.33
CA HIS A 589 26.80 23.57 -14.53
C HIS A 589 25.40 24.21 -14.60
N PRO A 590 25.13 25.34 -13.90
CA PRO A 590 26.08 26.23 -13.23
C PRO A 590 26.29 25.98 -11.72
N LEU A 591 25.75 24.90 -11.14
CA LEU A 591 25.78 24.68 -9.67
C LEU A 591 27.20 24.68 -9.11
N TYR A 592 28.14 24.01 -9.79
CA TYR A 592 29.55 23.99 -9.37
C TYR A 592 30.12 25.41 -9.16
N LEU A 593 29.88 26.33 -10.11
CA LEU A 593 30.38 27.70 -10.02
C LEU A 593 29.71 28.48 -8.89
N LEU A 594 28.40 28.29 -8.71
CA LEU A 594 27.66 28.93 -7.62
C LEU A 594 28.22 28.52 -6.25
N LEU A 595 28.50 27.23 -6.04
CA LEU A 595 29.12 26.74 -4.80
C LEU A 595 30.57 27.22 -4.67
N LEU A 596 31.34 27.24 -5.76
CA LEU A 596 32.72 27.75 -5.72
C LEU A 596 32.78 29.23 -5.30
N THR A 597 31.88 30.06 -5.81
CA THR A 597 31.77 31.47 -5.39
C THR A 597 31.48 31.58 -3.90
N GLN A 598 30.62 30.72 -3.33
CA GLN A 598 30.39 30.72 -1.88
C GLN A 598 31.66 30.40 -1.07
N ILE A 599 32.49 29.45 -1.54
CA ILE A 599 33.80 29.12 -0.93
C ILE A 599 34.75 30.33 -1.03
N GLU A 600 34.64 31.15 -2.08
CA GLU A 600 35.44 32.36 -2.33
C GLU A 600 35.06 33.53 -1.43
N ASP A 601 33.78 33.65 -1.12
CA ASP A 601 33.25 34.83 -0.44
C ASP A 601 33.62 34.87 1.05
N SER A 602 33.51 33.77 1.78
CA SER A 602 33.60 33.78 3.25
C SER A 602 33.79 32.39 3.90
N ARG A 603 34.18 32.37 5.18
CA ARG A 603 34.21 31.14 5.99
C ARG A 603 32.81 30.56 6.17
N GLU A 604 31.80 31.41 6.38
CA GLU A 604 30.39 31.01 6.45
C GLU A 604 29.92 30.39 5.13
N GLY A 605 30.43 30.88 3.99
CA GLY A 605 30.21 30.26 2.69
C GLY A 605 30.82 28.87 2.56
N ILE A 606 32.00 28.64 3.14
CA ILE A 606 32.61 27.29 3.24
C ILE A 606 31.72 26.36 4.09
N GLU A 607 31.22 26.84 5.23
CA GLU A 607 30.33 26.06 6.10
C GLU A 607 29.04 25.65 5.37
N PHE A 608 28.42 26.60 4.67
CA PHE A 608 27.25 26.34 3.83
C PHE A 608 27.56 25.28 2.78
N VAL A 609 28.64 25.43 2.01
CA VAL A 609 28.96 24.47 0.95
C VAL A 609 29.25 23.09 1.53
N LEU A 610 30.01 22.97 2.62
CA LEU A 610 30.24 21.70 3.29
C LEU A 610 28.94 21.02 3.72
N SER A 611 27.96 21.79 4.21
CA SER A 611 26.64 21.25 4.57
C SER A 611 25.88 20.69 3.36
N VAL A 612 26.02 21.32 2.18
CA VAL A 612 25.45 20.84 0.92
C VAL A 612 26.15 19.58 0.44
N LEU A 613 27.50 19.56 0.45
CA LEU A 613 28.28 18.43 -0.08
C LEU A 613 28.07 17.13 0.73
N ARG A 614 27.69 17.21 2.01
CA ARG A 614 27.31 16.04 2.83
C ARG A 614 26.15 15.24 2.21
N ALA A 615 25.25 15.88 1.48
CA ALA A 615 24.10 15.20 0.86
C ALA A 615 24.51 14.29 -0.32
N PHE A 616 25.70 14.48 -0.89
CA PHE A 616 26.21 13.77 -2.06
C PHE A 616 27.00 12.49 -1.74
N LYS A 617 27.04 12.04 -0.49
CA LYS A 617 27.58 10.70 -0.12
C LYS A 617 29.01 10.40 -0.61
N GLY A 618 29.88 11.41 -0.64
CA GLY A 618 31.32 11.21 -0.86
C GLY A 618 31.71 10.83 -2.30
N GLU A 619 30.88 11.17 -3.27
CA GLU A 619 31.12 10.90 -4.69
C GLU A 619 32.39 11.61 -5.23
N GLU A 620 33.02 11.02 -6.26
CA GLU A 620 34.31 11.47 -6.80
C GLU A 620 34.27 12.93 -7.31
N PHE A 621 33.16 13.34 -7.94
CA PHE A 621 33.01 14.70 -8.50
C PHE A 621 33.04 15.82 -7.43
N LEU A 622 32.97 15.49 -6.14
CA LEU A 622 33.08 16.44 -5.03
C LEU A 622 34.52 16.89 -4.78
N HIS A 623 35.50 16.07 -5.16
CA HIS A 623 36.92 16.23 -4.80
C HIS A 623 37.52 17.58 -5.21
N PRO A 624 37.22 18.17 -6.39
CA PRO A 624 37.70 19.51 -6.74
C PRO A 624 37.25 20.60 -5.76
N LEU A 625 35.99 20.61 -5.33
CA LEU A 625 35.48 21.59 -4.35
C LEU A 625 36.07 21.36 -2.96
N LEU A 626 36.16 20.10 -2.52
CA LEU A 626 36.76 19.75 -1.23
C LEU A 626 38.23 20.18 -1.16
N ARG A 627 38.99 19.98 -2.24
CA ARG A 627 40.36 20.47 -2.35
C ARG A 627 40.44 22.00 -2.29
N ALA A 628 39.54 22.71 -2.99
CA ALA A 628 39.49 24.18 -2.94
C ALA A 628 39.21 24.68 -1.50
N ILE A 629 38.35 23.98 -0.76
CA ILE A 629 38.07 24.25 0.66
C ILE A 629 39.31 24.02 1.52
N VAL A 630 39.94 22.84 1.44
CA VAL A 630 41.15 22.51 2.21
C VAL A 630 42.28 23.51 1.94
N GLY A 631 42.45 23.94 0.69
CA GLY A 631 43.47 24.90 0.32
C GLY A 631 43.30 26.31 0.92
N ARG A 632 42.14 26.61 1.50
CA ARG A 632 41.82 27.92 2.13
C ARG A 632 41.71 27.87 3.66
N LEU A 633 41.56 26.68 4.24
CA LEU A 633 41.42 26.52 5.67
C LEU A 633 42.80 26.42 6.36
N PRO A 634 42.97 27.00 7.56
CA PRO A 634 44.10 26.72 8.42
C PRO A 634 44.24 25.22 8.74
N ALA A 635 45.46 24.76 8.99
CA ALA A 635 45.75 23.33 9.20
C ALA A 635 45.06 22.70 10.43
N ASP A 636 44.63 23.53 11.39
CA ASP A 636 43.95 23.18 12.63
C ASP A 636 42.46 23.55 12.63
N ASP A 637 41.90 23.99 11.51
CA ASP A 637 40.49 24.37 11.41
C ASP A 637 39.56 23.15 11.59
N GLU A 638 38.52 23.33 12.41
CA GLU A 638 37.51 22.31 12.70
C GLU A 638 36.75 21.83 11.46
N LEU A 639 36.61 22.68 10.44
CA LEU A 639 35.92 22.33 9.19
C LEU A 639 36.67 21.28 8.38
N LEU A 640 37.97 21.10 8.60
CA LEU A 640 38.73 19.98 8.01
C LEU A 640 38.20 18.62 8.48
N HIS A 641 37.65 18.53 9.70
CA HIS A 641 36.98 17.31 10.15
C HIS A 641 35.69 17.06 9.38
N ILE A 642 34.98 18.12 8.98
CA ILE A 642 33.79 18.00 8.14
C ILE A 642 34.17 17.53 6.72
N VAL A 643 35.28 18.01 6.17
CA VAL A 643 35.84 17.48 4.91
C VAL A 643 36.11 15.98 5.03
N ASP A 644 36.73 15.53 6.13
CA ASP A 644 36.94 14.11 6.42
C ASP A 644 35.61 13.33 6.43
N ILE A 645 34.54 13.89 7.03
CA ILE A 645 33.20 13.28 7.07
C ILE A 645 32.60 13.17 5.67
N VAL A 646 32.68 14.22 4.85
CA VAL A 646 32.11 14.22 3.48
C VAL A 646 32.78 13.13 2.64
N ILE A 647 34.11 13.06 2.63
CA ILE A 647 34.86 12.03 1.89
C ILE A 647 34.49 10.62 2.37
N ASN A 648 34.27 10.45 3.69
CA ASN A 648 33.96 9.14 4.27
C ASN A 648 32.48 8.72 4.19
N SER A 649 31.58 9.59 3.72
CA SER A 649 30.16 9.26 3.60
C SER A 649 29.91 8.28 2.44
N SER A 650 29.05 7.27 2.62
CA SER A 650 28.69 6.25 1.61
C SER A 650 27.20 5.96 1.59
N GLY A 651 26.71 5.53 0.43
CA GLY A 651 25.41 4.88 0.28
C GLY A 651 25.38 3.41 0.77
N VAL A 652 24.45 2.63 0.21
CA VAL A 652 24.30 1.19 0.54
C VAL A 652 25.51 0.42 0.01
N LEU A 653 26.20 -0.27 0.90
CA LEU A 653 27.32 -1.15 0.57
C LEU A 653 26.80 -2.58 0.40
N THR A 654 27.28 -3.29 -0.62
CA THR A 654 26.92 -4.68 -0.89
C THR A 654 28.15 -5.58 -0.81
N GLY A 655 27.95 -6.86 -0.47
CA GLY A 655 29.04 -7.82 -0.32
C GLY A 655 29.73 -7.78 1.05
N GLU A 656 30.51 -8.82 1.33
CA GLU A 656 31.17 -9.04 2.62
C GLU A 656 32.33 -8.07 2.88
N TYR A 657 32.87 -7.47 1.81
CA TYR A 657 33.99 -6.53 1.83
C TYR A 657 33.61 -5.12 1.35
N GLY A 658 32.32 -4.80 1.21
CA GLY A 658 31.87 -3.51 0.63
C GLY A 658 32.43 -2.27 1.35
N SER A 659 32.61 -2.31 2.67
CA SER A 659 33.25 -1.22 3.43
C SER A 659 34.75 -1.09 3.18
N VAL A 660 35.44 -2.22 2.92
CA VAL A 660 36.87 -2.25 2.59
C VAL A 660 37.08 -1.67 1.20
N GLU A 661 36.29 -2.13 0.23
CA GLU A 661 36.33 -1.66 -1.16
C GLU A 661 36.03 -0.16 -1.26
N ALA A 662 35.00 0.33 -0.56
CA ALA A 662 34.67 1.75 -0.52
C ALA A 662 35.79 2.60 0.08
N GLN A 663 36.43 2.14 1.16
CA GLN A 663 37.54 2.86 1.77
C GLN A 663 38.82 2.84 0.90
N GLU A 664 39.08 1.76 0.16
CA GLU A 664 40.19 1.69 -0.79
C GLU A 664 40.00 2.64 -1.98
N ALA A 665 38.79 2.72 -2.53
CA ALA A 665 38.45 3.67 -3.58
C ALA A 665 38.71 5.12 -3.13
N ARG A 666 38.19 5.51 -1.96
CA ARG A 666 38.41 6.86 -1.40
C ARG A 666 39.86 7.18 -1.12
N LYS A 667 40.59 6.24 -0.53
CA LYS A 667 42.04 6.38 -0.28
C LYS A 667 42.77 6.65 -1.59
N THR A 668 42.40 5.95 -2.66
CA THR A 668 42.99 6.12 -3.99
C THR A 668 42.73 7.53 -4.54
N LEU A 669 41.49 8.02 -4.44
CA LEU A 669 41.13 9.37 -4.89
C LEU A 669 41.86 10.48 -4.11
N VAL A 670 42.04 10.32 -2.79
CA VAL A 670 42.79 11.29 -1.97
C VAL A 670 44.31 11.17 -2.15
N ALA A 671 44.82 10.02 -2.60
CA ALA A 671 46.25 9.84 -2.85
C ALA A 671 46.78 10.81 -3.93
N GLU A 672 45.94 11.16 -4.91
CA GLU A 672 46.27 12.14 -5.95
C GLU A 672 46.56 13.54 -5.38
N TRP A 673 46.05 13.85 -4.19
CA TRP A 673 46.24 15.15 -3.54
C TRP A 673 47.61 15.29 -2.87
N THR A 674 48.38 14.20 -2.74
CA THR A 674 49.72 14.24 -2.13
C THR A 674 50.75 14.98 -2.98
N THR A 675 50.47 15.15 -4.28
CA THR A 675 51.27 15.92 -5.23
C THR A 675 50.67 17.29 -5.57
N ASP A 676 49.64 17.73 -4.85
CA ASP A 676 48.99 19.02 -5.08
C ASP A 676 49.95 20.20 -4.85
N GLU A 677 49.78 21.32 -5.56
CA GLU A 677 50.64 22.51 -5.41
C GLU A 677 50.46 23.17 -4.03
N ASN A 678 49.27 23.07 -3.44
CA ASN A 678 48.97 23.64 -2.14
C ASN A 678 49.46 22.75 -0.98
N GLU A 679 50.29 23.32 -0.09
CA GLU A 679 50.84 22.60 1.06
C GLU A 679 49.77 22.11 2.04
N ALA A 680 48.70 22.87 2.26
CA ALA A 680 47.61 22.49 3.14
C ALA A 680 46.87 21.24 2.60
N VAL A 681 46.68 21.17 1.29
CA VAL A 681 46.06 20.02 0.61
C VAL A 681 46.94 18.78 0.74
N ARG A 682 48.26 18.90 0.51
CA ARG A 682 49.20 17.78 0.69
C ARG A 682 49.21 17.27 2.13
N ALA A 683 49.23 18.18 3.11
CA ALA A 683 49.25 17.85 4.53
C ALA A 683 47.96 17.13 4.96
N PHE A 684 46.80 17.61 4.50
CA PHE A 684 45.51 16.95 4.72
C PHE A 684 45.48 15.54 4.12
N ALA A 685 45.90 15.38 2.87
CA ALA A 685 45.92 14.10 2.18
C ALA A 685 46.77 13.05 2.92
N ALA A 686 47.97 13.43 3.38
CA ALA A 686 48.84 12.54 4.15
C ALA A 686 48.19 12.09 5.47
N ARG A 687 47.48 12.99 6.17
CA ARG A 687 46.73 12.68 7.39
C ARG A 687 45.57 11.73 7.11
N PHE A 688 44.79 12.00 6.07
CA PHE A 688 43.64 11.19 5.67
C PHE A 688 44.07 9.76 5.31
N ILE A 689 45.08 9.60 4.46
CA ILE A 689 45.62 8.30 4.03
C ILE A 689 46.05 7.45 5.23
N LYS A 690 46.76 8.05 6.19
CA LYS A 690 47.19 7.37 7.41
C LYS A 690 46.00 6.91 8.26
N SER A 691 44.93 7.71 8.33
CA SER A 691 43.69 7.33 9.03
C SER A 691 42.96 6.19 8.32
N ALA A 692 42.82 6.29 6.99
CA ALA A 692 42.18 5.27 6.14
C ALA A 692 42.89 3.92 6.23
N ASP A 693 44.23 3.90 6.26
CA ASP A 693 45.01 2.66 6.44
C ASP A 693 44.73 1.95 7.76
N ASN A 694 44.56 2.71 8.84
CA ASN A 694 44.19 2.14 10.14
C ASN A 694 42.77 1.56 10.11
N GLN A 695 41.82 2.25 9.47
CA GLN A 695 40.43 1.77 9.33
C GLN A 695 40.34 0.53 8.45
N LEU A 696 41.04 0.49 7.31
CA LEU A 696 41.10 -0.65 6.40
C LEU A 696 41.63 -1.91 7.10
N ALA A 697 42.67 -1.76 7.93
CA ALA A 697 43.21 -2.87 8.70
C ALA A 697 42.20 -3.44 9.72
N MET A 698 41.35 -2.59 10.30
CA MET A 698 40.30 -3.00 11.23
C MET A 698 39.12 -3.68 10.51
N GLU A 699 38.63 -3.09 9.42
CA GLU A 699 37.48 -3.61 8.66
C GLU A 699 37.81 -4.92 7.93
N ARG A 700 39.01 -5.06 7.34
CA ARG A 700 39.45 -6.34 6.75
C ARG A 700 39.45 -7.48 7.78
N ARG A 701 39.98 -7.24 8.98
CA ARG A 701 39.94 -8.22 10.08
C ARG A 701 38.52 -8.55 10.54
N ARG A 702 37.57 -7.62 10.41
CA ARG A 702 36.15 -7.86 10.72
C ARG A 702 35.51 -8.72 9.64
N ALA A 703 35.69 -8.36 8.37
CA ALA A 703 35.19 -9.11 7.23
C ALA A 703 35.71 -10.55 7.22
N ASP A 704 37.03 -10.75 7.36
CA ASP A 704 37.65 -12.08 7.39
C ASP A 704 37.11 -12.97 8.52
N ARG A 705 36.86 -12.39 9.71
CA ARG A 705 36.24 -13.11 10.83
C ARG A 705 34.80 -13.51 10.52
N SER A 706 34.04 -12.65 9.85
CA SER A 706 32.66 -12.94 9.41
C SER A 706 32.63 -14.09 8.40
N VAL A 707 33.51 -14.07 7.39
CA VAL A 707 33.65 -15.14 6.39
C VAL A 707 34.05 -16.46 7.04
N ALA A 708 35.03 -16.45 7.93
CA ALA A 708 35.50 -17.65 8.64
C ALA A 708 34.41 -18.27 9.51
N LEU A 709 33.63 -17.45 10.24
CA LEU A 709 32.52 -17.94 11.06
C LEU A 709 31.38 -18.52 10.22
N ARG A 710 31.11 -17.97 9.03
CA ARG A 710 30.13 -18.53 8.10
C ARG A 710 30.56 -19.90 7.59
N LYS A 711 31.83 -20.08 7.20
CA LYS A 711 32.37 -21.39 6.77
C LYS A 711 32.20 -22.47 7.85
N ILE A 712 32.42 -22.12 9.12
CA ILE A 712 32.22 -23.03 10.26
C ILE A 712 30.73 -23.34 10.53
N THR A 713 29.82 -22.43 10.18
CA THR A 713 28.38 -22.58 10.48
C THR A 713 27.62 -23.38 9.41
N TYR A 714 28.16 -23.48 8.19
CA TYR A 714 27.49 -24.08 7.03
C TYR A 714 28.11 -25.40 6.53
N ASP A 715 29.09 -25.98 7.23
CA ASP A 715 29.83 -27.22 6.85
C ASP A 715 30.11 -27.32 5.33
N GLU A 716 31.00 -26.45 4.85
CA GLU A 716 31.90 -26.81 3.74
C GLU A 716 33.18 -27.44 4.28
#